data_AF-A0A2W4RXI1-F1
#
_entry.id   AF-A0A2W4RXI1-F1
#
_cell.length_a   1.000
_cell.length_b   1.000
_cell.length_c   1.000
_cell.angle_alpha   90.00
_cell.angle_beta   90.00
_cell.angle_gamma   90.00
#
_symmetry.space_group_name_H-M   'P 1'
#
loop_
_entity.id
_entity.type
_entity.pdbx_description
1 polymer ?
#
loop_
_entity_poly.entity_id
_entity_poly.type
_entity_poly.pdbx_seq_one_letter_code
_entity_poly.pdbx_strand_id
1 'polypeptide(L)'
;MALQMRERSGMDKGDRFRELWNQIVLPMIPLVSEDGATVWFKPYNDAGDWIKAGVTPITTPVDAPSGVLRVKVEKPGFRTGYFAISNPGLSVKTDMNLLANASPTMREALETQVPLPLVKEGTLEEGMVIVPASEVPVHVNQWTTSVAGTARQFVPAFAVSRTEVTNAEYQRFVDAGGYDNPAYWQDLTFLDGGRELTWDEAKLHFVDSTGKPGPRQWKFSRYPEGDDDLPVGGISWYEARAYARFSGKELPTVHHWARYAFSFREALFPTAPTVALASRFSASGPAPAGDDVGPGPWGTVHTAGNVREWVYNATGTDRLALGGAWNDYASLYAYALNVPPMDRSPENGLRLMQLLPGTPVNEALYEPIQLLRWDELPGRKPVNNEQFEMMRLQFTTSRGQPLKTTVEQVQETSRWTAERVVLDFADGQQVLYIVLPKGAQERLQAVVYAPPGDCCIGWRPNDEAIDFARRAPADIVVMSGRALVIPIWENSFERVERDPPVRSVAETQDRDRRMALSWYQDLDATLDYLETRSDIDPRRVALLAMSYGATTIAPIVLAIEGRIKAAVFISGGLRPEPPTHPMRDPLNYLPRITIPVLMINGRYDQVFGYDSSRKHMYDLLGTPATDKKQVPYEVGHFAYPPNSLAKDVGGWLDTHLGPSR
;
A
#
# COMPACT_ATOMS: atom_id res chain seq x y z
N MET A 1 13.59 -12.41 22.40
CA MET A 1 13.16 -12.48 23.82
C MET A 1 12.58 -13.84 24.23
N ALA A 2 11.58 -14.41 23.52
CA ALA A 2 10.97 -15.70 23.88
C ALA A 2 11.95 -16.91 23.88
N LEU A 3 12.77 -17.06 22.83
CA LEU A 3 13.79 -18.15 22.74
C LEU A 3 14.83 -18.07 23.88
N GLN A 4 15.32 -16.86 24.17
CA GLN A 4 16.22 -16.61 25.30
C GLN A 4 15.54 -16.87 26.67
N MET A 5 14.22 -16.69 26.79
CA MET A 5 13.48 -17.04 28.01
C MET A 5 13.36 -18.55 28.23
N ARG A 6 13.38 -19.37 27.17
CA ARG A 6 13.35 -20.83 27.30
C ARG A 6 14.67 -21.38 27.83
N GLU A 7 15.79 -20.95 27.27
CA GLU A 7 17.13 -21.40 27.71
C GLU A 7 17.46 -20.96 29.13
N ARG A 8 16.99 -19.79 29.57
CA ARG A 8 17.28 -19.26 30.90
C ARG A 8 16.39 -19.78 32.03
N SER A 9 15.22 -20.35 31.73
CA SER A 9 14.21 -20.56 32.79
C SER A 9 14.23 -21.93 33.46
N GLY A 10 14.72 -23.01 32.84
CA GLY A 10 14.81 -24.34 33.48
C GLY A 10 13.50 -24.85 34.13
N MET A 11 12.35 -24.24 33.82
CA MET A 11 11.08 -24.52 34.48
C MET A 11 10.35 -25.62 33.72
N ASP A 12 9.91 -26.65 34.44
CA ASP A 12 8.86 -27.55 33.99
C ASP A 12 7.55 -26.76 33.92
N LYS A 13 7.21 -26.27 32.73
CA LYS A 13 5.99 -25.49 32.50
C LYS A 13 4.97 -26.40 31.84
N GLY A 14 3.92 -26.73 32.58
CA GLY A 14 2.85 -27.66 32.20
C GLY A 14 2.13 -27.31 30.89
N ASP A 15 1.13 -28.12 30.53
CA ASP A 15 0.54 -28.19 29.19
C ASP A 15 0.09 -26.85 28.59
N ARG A 16 -0.41 -25.92 29.42
CA ARG A 16 -0.84 -24.59 28.97
C ARG A 16 0.29 -23.70 28.44
N PHE A 17 1.48 -23.79 29.01
CA PHE A 17 2.64 -23.04 28.49
C PHE A 17 3.09 -23.62 27.16
N ARG A 18 3.11 -24.96 27.02
CA ARG A 18 3.42 -25.62 25.74
C ARG A 18 2.41 -25.24 24.67
N GLU A 19 1.12 -25.18 25.02
CA GLU A 19 0.06 -24.75 24.11
C GLU A 19 0.25 -23.30 23.63
N LEU A 20 0.49 -22.35 24.54
CA LEU A 20 0.75 -20.95 24.18
C LEU A 20 2.07 -20.76 23.43
N TRP A 21 3.10 -21.53 23.80
CA TRP A 21 4.39 -21.52 23.12
C TRP A 21 4.27 -21.98 21.66
N ASN A 22 3.52 -23.05 21.42
CA ASN A 22 3.28 -23.59 20.08
C ASN A 22 2.42 -22.66 19.19
N GLN A 23 1.76 -21.64 19.76
CA GLN A 23 1.07 -20.60 18.98
C GLN A 23 2.02 -19.55 18.41
N ILE A 24 3.20 -19.38 19.01
CA ILE A 24 4.16 -18.32 18.64
C ILE A 24 5.50 -18.87 18.15
N VAL A 25 5.80 -20.14 18.39
CA VAL A 25 7.02 -20.83 17.96
C VAL A 25 6.63 -22.13 17.26
N LEU A 26 7.17 -22.31 16.06
CA LEU A 26 7.00 -23.51 15.24
C LEU A 26 8.38 -24.07 14.87
N PRO A 27 8.66 -25.34 15.17
CA PRO A 27 9.86 -26.01 14.71
C PRO A 27 9.91 -26.03 13.18
N MET A 28 11.06 -25.64 12.64
CA MET A 28 11.28 -25.58 11.19
C MET A 28 12.59 -26.26 10.80
N ILE A 29 12.64 -26.81 9.60
CA ILE A 29 13.88 -27.21 8.93
C ILE A 29 14.04 -26.32 7.68
N PRO A 30 14.96 -25.35 7.67
CA PRO A 30 15.24 -24.55 6.49
C PRO A 30 15.68 -25.40 5.30
N LEU A 31 15.17 -25.05 4.11
CA LEU A 31 15.51 -25.72 2.86
C LEU A 31 16.43 -24.83 2.04
N VAL A 32 17.57 -25.37 1.62
CA VAL A 32 18.56 -24.68 0.77
C VAL A 32 18.89 -25.61 -0.39
N SER A 33 19.09 -25.05 -1.59
CA SER A 33 19.38 -25.83 -2.80
C SER A 33 20.75 -26.54 -2.76
N GLU A 34 21.60 -26.17 -1.81
CA GLU A 34 23.00 -26.56 -1.71
C GLU A 34 23.30 -27.26 -0.38
N ASP A 35 23.96 -28.40 -0.44
CA ASP A 35 24.53 -29.08 0.74
C ASP A 35 25.79 -28.36 1.25
N GLY A 36 26.09 -28.51 2.54
CA GLY A 36 27.25 -27.91 3.21
C GLY A 36 27.13 -26.41 3.49
N ALA A 37 25.94 -25.83 3.33
CA ALA A 37 25.68 -24.42 3.62
C ALA A 37 25.30 -24.22 5.09
N THR A 38 25.88 -23.21 5.74
CA THR A 38 25.49 -22.81 7.09
C THR A 38 24.28 -21.90 7.03
N VAL A 39 23.22 -22.24 7.76
CA VAL A 39 21.97 -21.48 7.78
C VAL A 39 21.80 -20.79 9.12
N TRP A 40 21.47 -19.51 9.06
CA TRP A 40 21.15 -18.67 10.19
C TRP A 40 19.78 -18.01 10.01
N PHE A 41 19.08 -17.72 11.10
CA PHE A 41 17.81 -17.00 11.06
C PHE A 41 17.66 -16.02 12.23
N LYS A 42 16.73 -15.08 12.07
CA LYS A 42 16.22 -14.22 13.15
C LYS A 42 14.80 -13.72 12.81
N PRO A 43 14.02 -13.24 13.79
CA PRO A 43 12.74 -12.60 13.49
C PRO A 43 12.94 -11.40 12.56
N TYR A 44 11.95 -11.11 11.69
CA TYR A 44 12.16 -10.14 10.62
C TYR A 44 12.54 -8.73 11.10
N ASN A 45 11.83 -8.22 12.12
CA ASN A 45 12.07 -6.90 12.70
C ASN A 45 13.11 -6.88 13.84
N ASP A 46 13.82 -7.99 14.07
CA ASP A 46 14.76 -8.09 15.19
C ASP A 46 16.16 -7.62 14.79
N ALA A 47 16.70 -6.65 15.52
CA ALA A 47 18.08 -6.20 15.39
C ALA A 47 19.08 -7.12 16.11
N GLY A 48 18.59 -8.11 16.86
CA GLY A 48 19.41 -9.08 17.59
C GLY A 48 20.25 -10.01 16.70
N ASP A 49 21.02 -10.84 17.39
CA ASP A 49 21.98 -11.76 16.79
C ASP A 49 21.31 -12.84 15.93
N TRP A 50 22.04 -13.28 14.90
CA TRP A 50 21.68 -14.42 14.08
C TRP A 50 21.74 -15.73 14.87
N ILE A 51 20.68 -16.53 14.78
CA ILE A 51 20.59 -17.85 15.43
C ILE A 51 20.97 -18.92 14.40
N LYS A 52 21.90 -19.81 14.75
CA LYS A 52 22.32 -20.89 13.85
C LYS A 52 21.23 -21.96 13.77
N ALA A 53 20.67 -22.19 12.58
CA ALA A 53 19.75 -23.30 12.33
C ALA A 53 20.49 -24.63 12.12
N GLY A 54 21.67 -24.60 11.48
CA GLY A 54 22.45 -25.80 11.21
C GLY A 54 23.32 -25.68 9.98
N VAL A 55 23.79 -26.83 9.48
CA VAL A 55 24.50 -26.98 8.21
C VAL A 55 23.71 -27.95 7.34
N THR A 56 23.48 -27.63 6.07
CA THR A 56 22.67 -28.45 5.16
C THR A 56 23.36 -29.77 4.77
N PRO A 57 22.62 -30.88 4.58
CA PRO A 57 21.18 -31.00 4.80
C PRO A 57 20.84 -31.04 6.30
N ILE A 58 19.91 -30.16 6.72
CA ILE A 58 19.47 -30.09 8.12
C ILE A 58 18.38 -31.15 8.32
N THR A 59 18.57 -32.04 9.30
CA THR A 59 17.62 -33.13 9.61
C THR A 59 16.91 -32.94 10.94
N THR A 60 17.45 -32.11 11.83
CA THR A 60 16.86 -31.79 13.13
C THR A 60 16.15 -30.43 13.04
N PRO A 61 14.84 -30.35 13.36
CA PRO A 61 14.13 -29.08 13.42
C PRO A 61 14.74 -28.12 14.44
N VAL A 62 14.73 -26.83 14.11
CA VAL A 62 15.06 -25.74 15.05
C VAL A 62 13.80 -24.97 15.40
N ASP A 63 13.65 -24.62 16.67
CA ASP A 63 12.53 -23.79 17.12
C ASP A 63 12.69 -22.36 16.62
N ALA A 64 11.70 -21.88 15.87
CA ALA A 64 11.70 -20.53 15.32
C ALA A 64 10.34 -19.86 15.52
N PRO A 65 10.28 -18.51 15.61
CA PRO A 65 9.02 -17.80 15.67
C PRO A 65 8.11 -18.15 14.49
N SER A 66 6.82 -18.23 14.74
CA SER A 66 5.80 -18.22 13.68
C SER A 66 5.71 -16.82 13.08
N GLY A 67 5.57 -16.72 11.76
CA GLY A 67 5.56 -15.46 11.00
C GLY A 67 6.76 -15.32 10.06
N VAL A 68 7.09 -14.09 9.69
CA VAL A 68 8.18 -13.81 8.75
C VAL A 68 9.52 -13.76 9.47
N LEU A 69 10.52 -14.44 8.91
CA LEU A 69 11.88 -14.54 9.40
C LEU A 69 12.85 -14.02 8.34
N ARG A 70 13.96 -13.44 8.81
CA ARG A 70 15.14 -13.23 7.98
C ARG A 70 16.02 -14.45 8.06
N VAL A 71 16.50 -14.93 6.91
CA VAL A 71 17.43 -16.05 6.80
C VAL A 71 18.70 -15.61 6.08
N LYS A 72 19.84 -16.03 6.61
CA LYS A 72 21.16 -15.85 6.03
C LYS A 72 21.77 -17.22 5.76
N VAL A 73 22.29 -17.41 4.56
CA VAL A 73 22.87 -18.68 4.11
C VAL A 73 24.29 -18.43 3.61
N GLU A 74 25.27 -19.14 4.18
CA GLU A 74 26.70 -18.98 3.90
C GLU A 74 27.31 -20.31 3.44
N LYS A 75 28.00 -20.32 2.30
CA LYS A 75 28.72 -21.49 1.78
C LYS A 75 29.99 -21.02 1.03
N PRO A 76 31.18 -21.55 1.33
CA PRO A 76 32.39 -21.20 0.58
C PRO A 76 32.24 -21.43 -0.93
N GLY A 77 32.68 -20.45 -1.74
CA GLY A 77 32.52 -20.45 -3.21
C GLY A 77 31.13 -20.01 -3.70
N PHE A 78 30.26 -19.57 -2.80
CA PHE A 78 28.94 -19.01 -3.10
C PHE A 78 28.80 -17.66 -2.40
N ARG A 79 28.06 -16.75 -3.03
CA ARG A 79 27.66 -15.48 -2.41
C ARG A 79 26.74 -15.76 -1.22
N THR A 80 26.89 -14.98 -0.15
CA THR A 80 25.97 -15.04 0.99
C THR A 80 24.55 -14.70 0.54
N GLY A 81 23.62 -15.61 0.79
CA GLY A 81 22.20 -15.42 0.51
C GLY A 81 21.48 -14.78 1.69
N TYR A 82 20.62 -13.80 1.42
CA TYR A 82 19.72 -13.18 2.40
C TYR A 82 18.29 -13.33 1.91
N PHE A 83 17.37 -13.76 2.78
CA PHE A 83 15.99 -14.08 2.38
C PHE A 83 15.00 -13.66 3.47
N ALA A 84 13.80 -13.30 3.04
CA ALA A 84 12.62 -13.21 3.90
C ALA A 84 11.71 -14.43 3.66
N ILE A 85 11.46 -15.22 4.69
CA ILE A 85 10.63 -16.43 4.56
C ILE A 85 9.54 -16.46 5.62
N SER A 86 8.42 -17.12 5.34
CA SER A 86 7.40 -17.40 6.34
C SER A 86 7.67 -18.73 7.05
N ASN A 87 7.37 -18.79 8.35
CA ASN A 87 7.31 -20.01 9.16
C ASN A 87 5.90 -20.14 9.77
N PRO A 88 5.06 -21.11 9.36
CA PRO A 88 5.33 -22.09 8.32
C PRO A 88 5.40 -21.43 6.94
N GLY A 89 6.02 -22.11 5.97
CA GLY A 89 6.15 -21.60 4.61
C GLY A 89 6.87 -22.59 3.70
N LEU A 90 6.96 -22.28 2.41
CA LEU A 90 7.44 -23.22 1.40
C LEU A 90 8.95 -23.45 1.43
N SER A 91 9.71 -22.54 2.05
CA SER A 91 11.18 -22.66 2.21
C SER A 91 11.60 -23.33 3.52
N VAL A 92 10.64 -23.88 4.27
CA VAL A 92 10.90 -24.66 5.49
C VAL A 92 10.05 -25.92 5.50
N LYS A 93 10.57 -27.03 6.05
CA LYS A 93 9.70 -28.14 6.49
C LYS A 93 9.15 -27.80 7.87
N THR A 94 7.84 -27.87 8.01
CA THR A 94 7.13 -27.73 9.28
C THR A 94 6.53 -29.09 9.66
N ASP A 95 6.48 -29.41 10.96
CA ASP A 95 5.76 -30.59 11.43
C ASP A 95 4.24 -30.41 11.24
N MET A 96 3.66 -31.20 10.33
CA MET A 96 2.25 -31.14 9.98
C MET A 96 1.31 -31.51 11.13
N ASN A 97 1.79 -32.25 12.14
CA ASN A 97 1.00 -32.56 13.33
C ASN A 97 0.71 -31.31 14.18
N LEU A 98 1.59 -30.32 14.14
CA LEU A 98 1.38 -29.02 14.80
C LEU A 98 0.36 -28.15 14.04
N LEU A 99 0.03 -28.53 12.81
CA LEU A 99 -0.97 -27.92 11.94
C LEU A 99 -2.17 -28.87 11.74
N ALA A 100 -2.55 -29.62 12.78
CA ALA A 100 -3.64 -30.60 12.74
C ALA A 100 -5.00 -30.01 12.27
N ASN A 101 -5.20 -28.71 12.43
CA ASN A 101 -6.41 -27.99 11.99
C ASN A 101 -6.26 -27.25 10.64
N ALA A 102 -5.11 -27.36 9.96
CA ALA A 102 -4.90 -26.74 8.65
C ALA A 102 -5.84 -27.35 7.60
N SER A 103 -6.36 -26.50 6.72
CA SER A 103 -7.23 -26.93 5.63
C SER A 103 -6.50 -27.91 4.69
N PRO A 104 -7.21 -28.80 3.98
CA PRO A 104 -6.61 -29.69 2.98
C PRO A 104 -5.75 -28.94 1.96
N THR A 105 -6.21 -27.78 1.49
CA THR A 105 -5.49 -26.90 0.57
C THR A 105 -4.18 -26.36 1.16
N MET A 106 -4.16 -26.03 2.45
CA MET A 106 -2.94 -25.60 3.15
C MET A 106 -1.93 -26.74 3.27
N ARG A 107 -2.41 -27.98 3.52
CA ARG A 107 -1.55 -29.15 3.59
C ARG A 107 -0.92 -29.48 2.24
N GLU A 108 -1.73 -29.52 1.18
CA GLU A 108 -1.25 -29.71 -0.19
C GLU A 108 -0.24 -28.63 -0.60
N ALA A 109 -0.46 -27.37 -0.20
CA ALA A 109 0.48 -26.29 -0.47
C ALA A 109 1.86 -26.53 0.17
N LEU A 110 1.90 -27.06 1.41
CA LEU A 110 3.14 -27.33 2.15
C LEU A 110 3.91 -28.56 1.62
N GLU A 111 3.29 -29.42 0.81
CA GLU A 111 4.00 -30.48 0.08
C GLU A 111 4.91 -29.90 -1.01
N THR A 112 4.58 -28.72 -1.55
CA THR A 112 5.40 -28.03 -2.55
C THR A 112 6.52 -27.25 -1.85
N GLN A 113 7.71 -27.84 -1.77
CA GLN A 113 8.87 -27.21 -1.15
C GLN A 113 9.69 -26.39 -2.15
N VAL A 114 10.16 -25.23 -1.69
CA VAL A 114 10.99 -24.31 -2.47
C VAL A 114 12.27 -24.02 -1.69
N PRO A 115 13.36 -24.75 -1.98
CA PRO A 115 14.67 -24.49 -1.39
C PRO A 115 15.18 -23.09 -1.74
N LEU A 116 15.85 -22.45 -0.78
CA LEU A 116 16.52 -21.17 -0.97
C LEU A 116 17.71 -21.33 -1.92
N PRO A 117 17.76 -20.58 -3.03
CA PRO A 117 18.84 -20.71 -4.01
C PRO A 117 20.12 -20.02 -3.51
N LEU A 118 21.29 -20.56 -3.87
CA LEU A 118 22.58 -19.87 -3.70
C LEU A 118 23.21 -19.56 -5.05
N VAL A 119 23.86 -18.41 -5.14
CA VAL A 119 24.59 -17.98 -6.35
C VAL A 119 26.06 -18.34 -6.19
N LYS A 120 26.59 -19.17 -7.09
CA LYS A 120 28.03 -19.47 -7.12
C LYS A 120 28.81 -18.21 -7.47
N GLU A 121 29.97 -18.02 -6.86
CA GLU A 121 30.81 -16.86 -7.17
C GLU A 121 31.24 -16.88 -8.65
N GLY A 122 31.21 -15.71 -9.29
CA GLY A 122 31.61 -15.54 -10.69
C GLY A 122 30.60 -16.02 -11.75
N THR A 123 29.43 -16.54 -11.38
CA THR A 123 28.44 -17.03 -12.37
C THR A 123 27.38 -16.02 -12.77
N LEU A 124 27.24 -14.93 -12.02
CA LEU A 124 26.34 -13.81 -12.32
C LEU A 124 27.07 -12.48 -12.12
N GLU A 125 26.55 -11.41 -12.71
CA GLU A 125 27.04 -10.06 -12.42
C GLU A 125 26.95 -9.75 -10.93
N GLU A 126 27.87 -8.94 -10.43
CA GLU A 126 27.85 -8.47 -9.04
C GLU A 126 26.55 -7.68 -8.76
N GLY A 127 26.01 -7.84 -7.56
CA GLY A 127 24.75 -7.21 -7.18
C GLY A 127 23.47 -7.89 -7.72
N MET A 128 23.55 -8.95 -8.53
CA MET A 128 22.36 -9.73 -8.92
C MET A 128 22.08 -10.93 -8.00
N VAL A 129 20.79 -11.20 -7.80
CA VAL A 129 20.22 -12.36 -7.08
C VAL A 129 19.41 -13.25 -8.01
N ILE A 130 19.22 -14.51 -7.65
CA ILE A 130 18.45 -15.49 -8.43
C ILE A 130 17.04 -15.62 -7.86
N VAL A 131 16.05 -15.56 -8.74
CA VAL A 131 14.67 -15.91 -8.45
C VAL A 131 14.37 -17.26 -9.11
N PRO A 132 13.99 -18.29 -8.32
CA PRO A 132 13.76 -19.62 -8.86
C PRO A 132 12.47 -19.71 -9.69
N ALA A 133 12.48 -20.62 -10.67
CA ALA A 133 11.36 -20.86 -11.58
C ALA A 133 10.10 -21.26 -10.80
N SER A 134 8.93 -20.84 -11.30
CA SER A 134 7.68 -21.18 -10.66
C SER A 134 6.44 -21.01 -11.53
N GLU A 135 5.42 -21.79 -11.22
CA GLU A 135 4.06 -21.60 -11.70
C GLU A 135 3.18 -21.14 -10.53
N VAL A 136 2.88 -19.84 -10.44
CA VAL A 136 2.04 -19.33 -9.36
C VAL A 136 1.16 -18.18 -9.84
N PRO A 137 -0.04 -18.00 -9.23
CA PRO A 137 -0.81 -16.78 -9.35
C PRO A 137 0.03 -15.51 -9.27
N VAL A 138 -0.28 -14.55 -10.13
CA VAL A 138 0.21 -13.19 -9.95
C VAL A 138 -0.67 -12.48 -8.93
N HIS A 139 -0.10 -12.14 -7.78
CA HIS A 139 -0.78 -11.44 -6.68
C HIS A 139 -0.65 -9.93 -6.79
N VAL A 140 -1.21 -9.35 -7.86
CA VAL A 140 -1.17 -7.90 -8.09
C VAL A 140 -2.60 -7.37 -8.20
N ASN A 141 -2.96 -6.48 -7.27
CA ASN A 141 -4.27 -5.82 -7.21
C ASN A 141 -4.49 -4.95 -8.47
N GLN A 142 -5.76 -4.80 -8.87
CA GLN A 142 -6.24 -4.25 -10.15
C GLN A 142 -6.06 -5.15 -11.38
N TRP A 143 -5.17 -6.14 -11.36
CA TRP A 143 -5.06 -7.13 -12.43
C TRP A 143 -5.86 -8.41 -12.13
N THR A 144 -5.84 -8.88 -10.88
CA THR A 144 -6.65 -10.05 -10.48
C THR A 144 -7.73 -9.68 -9.48
N THR A 145 -8.99 -10.06 -9.73
CA THR A 145 -10.11 -9.94 -8.77
C THR A 145 -10.04 -10.95 -7.62
N SER A 146 -9.19 -11.97 -7.73
CA SER A 146 -9.11 -13.04 -6.73
C SER A 146 -7.96 -12.80 -5.75
N VAL A 147 -8.26 -12.88 -4.46
CA VAL A 147 -7.27 -12.93 -3.37
C VAL A 147 -6.25 -14.05 -3.59
N ALA A 148 -6.62 -15.08 -4.36
CA ALA A 148 -5.77 -16.22 -4.71
C ALA A 148 -4.98 -16.07 -6.03
N GLY A 149 -5.25 -15.05 -6.86
CA GLY A 149 -4.76 -14.93 -8.24
C GLY A 149 -5.28 -16.05 -9.16
N THR A 150 -6.00 -15.74 -10.23
CA THR A 150 -6.59 -16.75 -11.13
C THR A 150 -5.74 -17.00 -12.37
N ALA A 151 -4.94 -16.02 -12.79
CA ALA A 151 -3.98 -16.18 -13.88
C ALA A 151 -2.70 -16.84 -13.35
N ARG A 152 -2.54 -18.14 -13.61
CA ARG A 152 -1.27 -18.85 -13.41
C ARG A 152 -0.42 -18.70 -14.65
N GLN A 153 0.82 -18.25 -14.48
CA GLN A 153 1.81 -18.21 -15.54
C GLN A 153 3.09 -18.86 -15.02
N PHE A 154 3.68 -19.73 -15.83
CA PHE A 154 5.00 -20.25 -15.54
C PHE A 154 6.05 -19.17 -15.86
N VAL A 155 6.77 -18.74 -14.83
CA VAL A 155 7.89 -17.82 -14.92
C VAL A 155 9.17 -18.64 -14.72
N PRO A 156 10.04 -18.77 -15.75
CA PRO A 156 11.33 -19.44 -15.61
C PRO A 156 12.22 -18.79 -14.54
N ALA A 157 13.33 -19.44 -14.17
CA ALA A 157 14.30 -18.82 -13.27
C ALA A 157 15.00 -17.66 -13.99
N PHE A 158 15.24 -16.57 -13.25
CA PHE A 158 15.87 -15.36 -13.79
C PHE A 158 16.75 -14.70 -12.73
N ALA A 159 17.67 -13.86 -13.18
CA ALA A 159 18.46 -13.00 -12.32
C ALA A 159 17.82 -11.61 -12.24
N VAL A 160 17.86 -10.98 -11.07
CA VAL A 160 17.38 -9.62 -10.86
C VAL A 160 18.38 -8.85 -10.01
N SER A 161 18.50 -7.55 -10.26
CA SER A 161 19.33 -6.67 -9.46
C SER A 161 18.81 -6.64 -8.01
N ARG A 162 19.70 -6.81 -7.03
CA ARG A 162 19.38 -6.75 -5.60
C ARG A 162 18.77 -5.41 -5.22
N THR A 163 19.22 -4.32 -5.85
CA THR A 163 18.83 -2.94 -5.59
C THR A 163 18.18 -2.30 -6.83
N GLU A 164 17.53 -1.15 -6.65
CA GLU A 164 17.19 -0.25 -7.75
C GLU A 164 18.46 0.32 -8.39
N VAL A 165 18.32 0.86 -9.60
CA VAL A 165 19.42 1.55 -10.29
C VAL A 165 19.72 2.87 -9.59
N THR A 166 20.99 3.15 -9.28
CA THR A 166 21.35 4.41 -8.59
C THR A 166 21.56 5.57 -9.57
N ASN A 167 21.55 6.81 -9.05
CA ASN A 167 21.90 7.99 -9.82
C ASN A 167 23.31 7.88 -10.43
N ALA A 168 24.29 7.37 -9.69
CA ALA A 168 25.66 7.18 -10.20
C ALA A 168 25.71 6.16 -11.35
N GLU A 169 24.85 5.14 -11.33
CA GLU A 169 24.75 4.19 -12.43
C GLU A 169 24.09 4.80 -13.67
N TYR A 170 22.99 5.54 -13.46
CA TYR A 170 22.30 6.25 -14.53
C TYR A 170 23.18 7.36 -15.15
N GLN A 171 24.03 8.00 -14.35
CA GLN A 171 24.99 9.01 -14.83
C GLN A 171 25.94 8.42 -15.89
N ARG A 172 26.31 7.14 -15.78
CA ARG A 172 27.14 6.47 -16.81
C ARG A 172 26.43 6.36 -18.16
N PHE A 173 25.11 6.15 -18.15
CA PHE A 173 24.29 6.17 -19.37
C PHE A 173 24.26 7.58 -20.00
N VAL A 174 24.06 8.61 -19.17
CA VAL A 174 24.09 10.01 -19.62
C VAL A 174 25.44 10.37 -20.23
N ASP A 175 26.53 10.06 -19.52
CA ASP A 175 27.91 10.40 -19.93
C ASP A 175 28.36 9.61 -21.18
N ALA A 176 27.81 8.42 -21.39
CA ALA A 176 28.03 7.62 -22.61
C ALA A 176 27.21 8.10 -23.83
N GLY A 177 26.50 9.23 -23.72
CA GLY A 177 25.65 9.74 -24.81
C GLY A 177 24.37 8.94 -25.00
N GLY A 178 23.84 8.32 -23.94
CA GLY A 178 22.68 7.42 -24.00
C GLY A 178 21.42 8.04 -24.61
N TYR A 179 21.20 9.33 -24.41
CA TYR A 179 20.08 10.07 -25.01
C TYR A 179 20.28 10.36 -26.51
N ASP A 180 21.52 10.32 -26.99
CA ASP A 180 21.89 10.63 -28.38
C ASP A 180 22.17 9.39 -29.23
N ASN A 181 22.24 8.21 -28.62
CA ASN A 181 22.47 6.95 -29.32
C ASN A 181 21.15 6.27 -29.70
N PRO A 182 20.73 6.26 -30.99
CA PRO A 182 19.45 5.70 -31.43
C PRO A 182 19.30 4.20 -31.14
N ALA A 183 20.41 3.45 -31.03
CA ALA A 183 20.37 2.01 -30.79
C ALA A 183 19.69 1.64 -29.47
N TYR A 184 19.72 2.53 -28.46
CA TYR A 184 19.03 2.29 -27.20
C TYR A 184 17.52 2.56 -27.29
N TRP A 185 17.07 3.27 -28.32
CA TRP A 185 15.68 3.72 -28.48
C TRP A 185 14.92 3.01 -29.61
N GLN A 186 15.57 2.09 -30.33
CA GLN A 186 14.96 1.32 -31.41
C GLN A 186 13.69 0.54 -30.96
N ASP A 187 12.76 0.22 -31.86
CA ASP A 187 11.56 -0.56 -31.53
C ASP A 187 10.66 0.03 -30.41
N LEU A 188 10.77 1.33 -30.13
CA LEU A 188 9.89 2.05 -29.22
C LEU A 188 8.90 2.90 -30.01
N THR A 189 7.61 2.72 -29.73
CA THR A 189 6.56 3.64 -30.17
C THR A 189 6.31 4.66 -29.08
N PHE A 190 6.66 5.92 -29.34
CA PHE A 190 6.50 7.02 -28.40
C PHE A 190 5.08 7.56 -28.43
N LEU A 191 4.39 7.54 -27.30
CA LEU A 191 3.02 8.01 -27.16
C LEU A 191 2.95 9.11 -26.11
N ASP A 192 2.34 10.23 -26.45
CA ASP A 192 2.04 11.33 -25.52
C ASP A 192 0.55 11.69 -25.65
N GLY A 193 -0.24 11.38 -24.62
CA GLY A 193 -1.70 11.61 -24.65
C GLY A 193 -2.42 10.92 -25.81
N GLY A 194 -1.90 9.77 -26.29
CA GLY A 194 -2.43 9.04 -27.45
C GLY A 194 -1.92 9.51 -28.82
N ARG A 195 -1.10 10.58 -28.87
CA ARG A 195 -0.39 11.00 -30.08
C ARG A 195 0.93 10.24 -30.21
N GLU A 196 1.17 9.65 -31.38
CA GLU A 196 2.47 9.07 -31.71
C GLU A 196 3.51 10.16 -32.02
N LEU A 197 4.71 10.03 -31.46
CA LEU A 197 5.84 10.92 -31.67
C LEU A 197 6.96 10.22 -32.43
N THR A 198 7.68 10.98 -33.26
CA THR A 198 9.01 10.57 -33.74
C THR A 198 10.01 10.56 -32.58
N TRP A 199 11.14 9.86 -32.75
CA TRP A 199 12.21 9.85 -31.74
C TRP A 199 12.76 11.26 -31.46
N ASP A 200 12.95 12.07 -32.50
CA ASP A 200 13.44 13.44 -32.36
C ASP A 200 12.46 14.32 -31.57
N GLU A 201 11.15 14.17 -31.79
CA GLU A 201 10.12 14.85 -30.98
C GLU A 201 10.15 14.35 -29.53
N ALA A 202 10.17 13.03 -29.31
CA ALA A 202 10.15 12.44 -27.98
C ALA A 202 11.36 12.87 -27.13
N LYS A 203 12.56 12.95 -27.74
CA LYS A 203 13.79 13.41 -27.07
C LYS A 203 13.66 14.80 -26.45
N LEU A 204 12.85 15.69 -27.03
CA LEU A 204 12.63 17.03 -26.47
C LEU A 204 11.92 17.00 -25.10
N HIS A 205 11.24 15.91 -24.78
CA HIS A 205 10.59 15.70 -23.48
C HIS A 205 11.55 15.10 -22.43
N PHE A 206 12.66 14.50 -22.86
CA PHE A 206 13.62 13.79 -22.00
C PHE A 206 14.76 14.68 -21.51
N VAL A 207 14.39 15.84 -20.98
CA VAL A 207 15.31 16.86 -20.46
C VAL A 207 15.14 17.10 -18.96
N ASP A 208 16.22 17.47 -18.31
CA ASP A 208 16.29 17.84 -16.91
C ASP A 208 15.70 19.24 -16.66
N SER A 209 15.76 19.71 -15.42
CA SER A 209 15.21 21.02 -15.01
C SER A 209 15.87 22.24 -15.69
N THR A 210 17.00 22.04 -16.37
CA THR A 210 17.74 23.06 -17.12
C THR A 210 17.59 22.94 -18.64
N GLY A 211 16.80 21.97 -19.12
CA GLY A 211 16.61 21.69 -20.54
C GLY A 211 17.74 20.87 -21.18
N LYS A 212 18.60 20.23 -20.38
CA LYS A 212 19.67 19.32 -20.86
C LYS A 212 19.24 17.87 -20.76
N PRO A 213 19.79 16.92 -21.55
CA PRO A 213 19.42 15.51 -21.44
C PRO A 213 19.65 14.95 -20.03
N GLY A 214 18.66 14.26 -19.47
CA GLY A 214 18.77 13.65 -18.14
C GLY A 214 17.44 13.61 -17.39
N PRO A 215 17.37 12.89 -16.25
CA PRO A 215 16.18 12.80 -15.39
C PRO A 215 15.60 14.16 -15.00
N ARG A 216 14.28 14.25 -14.83
CA ARG A 216 13.53 15.53 -14.72
C ARG A 216 14.05 16.47 -13.63
N GLN A 217 14.48 15.92 -12.50
CA GLN A 217 14.92 16.63 -11.30
C GLN A 217 16.41 16.97 -11.29
N TRP A 218 17.18 16.46 -12.26
CA TRP A 218 18.61 16.75 -12.39
C TRP A 218 18.85 18.17 -12.91
N LYS A 219 20.12 18.60 -12.89
CA LYS A 219 20.55 19.91 -13.41
C LYS A 219 21.81 19.74 -14.25
N PHE A 220 21.81 20.31 -15.45
CA PHE A 220 22.93 20.26 -16.38
C PHE A 220 23.48 18.84 -16.62
N SER A 221 22.59 17.87 -16.83
CA SER A 221 22.91 16.45 -17.05
C SER A 221 23.70 15.80 -15.90
N ARG A 222 23.48 16.28 -14.67
CA ARG A 222 24.10 15.79 -13.44
C ARG A 222 23.08 15.59 -12.33
N TYR A 223 23.23 14.49 -11.59
CA TYR A 223 22.48 14.26 -10.37
C TYR A 223 22.90 15.26 -9.27
N PRO A 224 22.04 15.54 -8.27
CA PRO A 224 22.40 16.40 -7.15
C PRO A 224 23.60 15.85 -6.35
N GLU A 225 24.49 16.73 -5.91
CA GLU A 225 25.67 16.32 -5.13
C GLU A 225 25.27 15.57 -3.85
N GLY A 226 25.85 14.39 -3.63
CA GLY A 226 25.56 13.52 -2.46
C GLY A 226 24.42 12.53 -2.67
N ASP A 227 23.75 12.53 -3.82
CA ASP A 227 22.66 11.61 -4.15
C ASP A 227 23.13 10.37 -4.95
N ASP A 228 24.43 10.06 -4.95
CA ASP A 228 25.08 9.05 -5.81
C ASP A 228 24.44 7.66 -5.65
N ASP A 229 24.20 7.30 -4.40
CA ASP A 229 23.66 6.01 -3.98
C ASP A 229 22.12 6.00 -3.92
N LEU A 230 21.46 7.15 -4.06
CA LEU A 230 20.00 7.18 -4.15
C LEU A 230 19.54 6.55 -5.47
N PRO A 231 18.37 5.90 -5.49
CA PRO A 231 17.79 5.39 -6.72
C PRO A 231 17.52 6.55 -7.68
N VAL A 232 17.71 6.29 -8.98
CA VAL A 232 17.27 7.22 -10.02
C VAL A 232 15.74 7.28 -10.03
N GLY A 233 15.21 8.49 -9.95
CA GLY A 233 13.79 8.79 -10.12
C GLY A 233 13.55 9.76 -11.28
N GLY A 234 12.31 10.12 -11.57
CA GLY A 234 11.98 11.16 -12.54
C GLY A 234 12.34 10.83 -13.99
N ILE A 235 12.25 9.54 -14.33
CA ILE A 235 12.45 9.01 -15.67
C ILE A 235 11.15 8.42 -16.22
N SER A 236 11.01 8.51 -17.54
CA SER A 236 9.91 7.90 -18.29
C SER A 236 10.12 6.41 -18.47
N TRP A 237 9.06 5.69 -18.85
CA TRP A 237 9.18 4.28 -19.23
C TRP A 237 10.13 4.09 -20.42
N TYR A 238 10.14 5.05 -21.36
CA TYR A 238 11.05 5.03 -22.51
C TYR A 238 12.51 5.18 -22.09
N GLU A 239 12.81 6.12 -21.19
CA GLU A 239 14.15 6.27 -20.60
C GLU A 239 14.59 5.01 -19.83
N ALA A 240 13.67 4.36 -19.13
CA ALA A 240 13.95 3.11 -18.43
C ALA A 240 14.27 1.96 -19.40
N ARG A 241 13.54 1.86 -20.53
CA ARG A 241 13.83 0.89 -21.61
C ARG A 241 15.18 1.15 -22.28
N ALA A 242 15.52 2.41 -22.53
CA ALA A 242 16.79 2.80 -23.11
C ALA A 242 17.97 2.45 -22.17
N TYR A 243 17.83 2.74 -20.88
CA TYR A 243 18.84 2.39 -19.88
C TYR A 243 19.01 0.87 -19.72
N ALA A 244 17.92 0.10 -19.73
CA ALA A 244 17.98 -1.35 -19.67
C ALA A 244 18.83 -1.92 -20.81
N ARG A 245 18.60 -1.44 -22.05
CA ARG A 245 19.39 -1.82 -23.22
C ARG A 245 20.85 -1.39 -23.13
N PHE A 246 21.12 -0.16 -22.68
CA PHE A 246 22.50 0.30 -22.42
C PHE A 246 23.24 -0.64 -21.45
N SER A 247 22.52 -1.12 -20.43
CA SER A 247 23.07 -2.03 -19.42
C SER A 247 23.13 -3.50 -19.86
N GLY A 248 22.69 -3.83 -21.10
CA GLY A 248 22.62 -5.21 -21.59
C GLY A 248 21.61 -6.09 -20.85
N LYS A 249 20.59 -5.48 -20.25
CA LYS A 249 19.58 -6.09 -19.37
C LYS A 249 18.16 -5.70 -19.82
N GLU A 250 17.16 -6.14 -19.07
CA GLU A 250 15.75 -5.90 -19.39
C GLU A 250 15.00 -5.30 -18.20
N LEU A 251 13.92 -4.56 -18.50
CA LEU A 251 12.93 -4.24 -17.48
C LEU A 251 12.18 -5.53 -17.12
N PRO A 252 11.89 -5.79 -15.84
CA PRO A 252 11.05 -6.91 -15.45
C PRO A 252 9.66 -6.78 -16.06
N THR A 253 9.02 -7.90 -16.35
CA THR A 253 7.57 -7.90 -16.59
C THR A 253 6.85 -7.87 -15.24
N VAL A 254 5.55 -7.55 -15.21
CA VAL A 254 4.74 -7.62 -13.99
C VAL A 254 4.78 -9.03 -13.35
N HIS A 255 4.92 -10.07 -14.18
CA HIS A 255 5.08 -11.43 -13.71
C HIS A 255 6.42 -11.61 -12.98
N HIS A 256 7.53 -11.20 -13.59
CA HIS A 256 8.84 -11.25 -12.95
C HIS A 256 8.88 -10.40 -11.66
N TRP A 257 8.29 -9.22 -11.69
CA TRP A 257 8.19 -8.33 -10.52
C TRP A 257 7.50 -9.01 -9.35
N ALA A 258 6.31 -9.58 -9.56
CA ALA A 258 5.58 -10.29 -8.52
C ALA A 258 6.39 -11.46 -7.94
N ARG A 259 7.23 -12.12 -8.76
CA ARG A 259 8.09 -13.23 -8.31
C ARG A 259 9.22 -12.79 -7.40
N TYR A 260 9.82 -11.62 -7.61
CA TYR A 260 10.90 -11.17 -6.72
C TYR A 260 10.41 -10.33 -5.53
N ALA A 261 9.22 -9.74 -5.62
CA ALA A 261 8.62 -8.93 -4.56
C ALA A 261 7.89 -9.79 -3.51
N PHE A 262 7.31 -10.93 -3.92
CA PHE A 262 6.45 -11.75 -3.05
C PHE A 262 6.96 -13.18 -2.85
N SER A 263 6.46 -13.81 -1.78
CA SER A 263 6.70 -15.22 -1.53
C SER A 263 6.01 -16.07 -2.58
N PHE A 264 6.43 -17.34 -2.72
CA PHE A 264 5.87 -18.22 -3.74
C PHE A 264 4.35 -18.29 -3.69
N ARG A 265 3.76 -18.46 -2.51
CA ARG A 265 2.31 -18.49 -2.30
C ARG A 265 1.92 -17.43 -1.28
N GLU A 266 2.05 -16.17 -1.68
CA GLU A 266 1.86 -14.99 -0.84
C GLU A 266 0.50 -14.98 -0.10
N ALA A 267 -0.57 -15.45 -0.75
CA ALA A 267 -1.89 -15.53 -0.11
C ALA A 267 -1.97 -16.54 1.06
N LEU A 268 -1.15 -17.59 1.07
CA LEU A 268 -1.10 -18.59 2.14
C LEU A 268 0.03 -18.30 3.14
N PHE A 269 1.15 -17.77 2.65
CA PHE A 269 2.36 -17.50 3.41
C PHE A 269 2.81 -16.06 3.14
N PRO A 270 2.10 -15.07 3.72
CA PRO A 270 2.34 -13.68 3.41
C PRO A 270 3.69 -13.21 3.96
N THR A 271 4.42 -12.50 3.13
CA THR A 271 5.65 -11.76 3.47
C THR A 271 5.45 -10.26 3.24
N ALA A 272 4.63 -9.88 2.27
CA ALA A 272 4.43 -8.53 1.81
C ALA A 272 3.95 -7.54 2.89
N PRO A 273 3.02 -7.89 3.81
CA PRO A 273 2.63 -6.97 4.87
C PRO A 273 3.81 -6.61 5.79
N THR A 274 4.65 -7.59 6.13
CA THR A 274 5.84 -7.36 6.95
C THR A 274 6.89 -6.55 6.20
N VAL A 275 7.13 -6.87 4.92
CA VAL A 275 8.04 -6.10 4.05
C VAL A 275 7.57 -4.65 3.96
N ALA A 276 6.29 -4.40 3.66
CA ALA A 276 5.74 -3.06 3.50
C ALA A 276 5.85 -2.22 4.79
N LEU A 277 5.62 -2.82 5.96
CA LEU A 277 5.79 -2.12 7.25
C LEU A 277 7.24 -1.75 7.56
N ALA A 278 8.20 -2.55 7.11
CA ALA A 278 9.63 -2.28 7.26
C ALA A 278 10.22 -1.44 6.11
N SER A 279 9.39 -1.03 5.16
CA SER A 279 9.79 -0.32 3.95
C SER A 279 9.58 1.19 4.06
N ARG A 280 10.12 1.95 3.10
CA ARG A 280 10.27 3.40 3.19
C ARG A 280 9.01 4.19 2.78
N PHE A 281 7.82 3.72 3.13
CA PHE A 281 6.60 4.47 2.83
C PHE A 281 6.43 5.70 3.72
N SER A 282 5.72 6.69 3.18
CA SER A 282 5.43 7.97 3.85
C SER A 282 6.65 8.72 4.41
N ALA A 283 7.80 8.59 3.75
CA ALA A 283 9.01 9.34 4.04
C ALA A 283 9.03 10.70 3.29
N SER A 284 10.10 11.48 3.46
CA SER A 284 10.30 12.77 2.77
C SER A 284 11.15 12.66 1.49
N GLY A 285 11.69 11.48 1.20
CA GLY A 285 12.55 11.20 0.05
C GLY A 285 12.96 9.73 0.02
N PRO A 286 13.64 9.26 -1.04
CA PRO A 286 14.15 7.90 -1.12
C PRO A 286 15.30 7.66 -0.12
N ALA A 287 15.71 6.40 0.02
CA ALA A 287 16.92 5.99 0.73
C ALA A 287 17.95 5.45 -0.27
N PRO A 288 19.24 5.41 0.11
CA PRO A 288 20.27 4.75 -0.69
C PRO A 288 19.83 3.35 -1.12
N ALA A 289 19.98 3.02 -2.40
CA ALA A 289 19.48 1.77 -2.97
C ALA A 289 20.14 0.53 -2.34
N GLY A 290 21.36 0.69 -1.81
CA GLY A 290 22.13 -0.35 -1.15
C GLY A 290 21.65 -0.72 0.27
N ASP A 291 20.84 0.14 0.90
CA ASP A 291 20.36 -0.07 2.26
C ASP A 291 19.56 -1.37 2.38
N ASP A 292 19.61 -1.99 3.56
CA ASP A 292 18.96 -3.27 3.83
C ASP A 292 17.54 -3.08 4.40
N VAL A 293 16.80 -2.14 3.80
CA VAL A 293 15.42 -1.78 4.20
C VAL A 293 14.42 -2.64 3.43
N GLY A 294 13.42 -3.17 4.16
CA GLY A 294 12.39 -4.04 3.60
C GLY A 294 12.95 -5.22 2.78
N PRO A 295 13.88 -6.05 3.32
CA PRO A 295 14.42 -7.18 2.56
C PRO A 295 13.31 -8.12 2.11
N GLY A 296 13.30 -8.42 0.82
CA GLY A 296 12.34 -9.27 0.15
C GLY A 296 12.68 -10.76 0.21
N PRO A 297 11.83 -11.61 -0.37
CA PRO A 297 11.93 -13.05 -0.24
C PRO A 297 13.13 -13.69 -0.95
N TRP A 298 13.71 -13.00 -1.94
CA TRP A 298 14.80 -13.53 -2.79
C TRP A 298 16.10 -12.74 -2.67
N GLY A 299 16.23 -11.94 -1.61
CA GLY A 299 17.41 -11.12 -1.35
C GLY A 299 17.41 -9.76 -2.05
N THR A 300 16.35 -9.44 -2.78
CA THR A 300 16.03 -8.07 -3.20
C THR A 300 15.77 -7.18 -1.98
N VAL A 301 16.08 -5.90 -2.11
CA VAL A 301 15.74 -4.85 -1.12
C VAL A 301 15.01 -3.72 -1.82
N HIS A 302 14.28 -2.90 -1.06
CA HIS A 302 13.53 -1.76 -1.60
C HIS A 302 12.50 -2.11 -2.68
N THR A 303 11.98 -3.34 -2.71
CA THR A 303 10.88 -3.69 -3.63
C THR A 303 9.59 -2.95 -3.28
N ALA A 304 9.50 -2.39 -2.07
CA ALA A 304 8.39 -1.59 -1.60
C ALA A 304 8.86 -0.20 -1.13
N GLY A 305 8.16 0.85 -1.55
CA GLY A 305 8.20 2.17 -0.93
C GLY A 305 9.48 2.98 -1.07
N ASN A 306 10.40 2.67 -1.98
CA ASN A 306 11.54 3.54 -2.27
C ASN A 306 11.27 4.36 -3.55
N VAL A 307 11.56 3.83 -4.74
CA VAL A 307 10.95 4.33 -5.99
C VAL A 307 10.01 3.27 -6.58
N ARG A 308 9.01 3.71 -7.34
CA ARG A 308 8.20 2.81 -8.16
C ARG A 308 9.08 2.23 -9.25
N GLU A 309 8.89 0.96 -9.56
CA GLU A 309 9.67 0.26 -10.57
C GLU A 309 8.87 0.15 -11.87
N TRP A 310 9.35 0.80 -12.93
CA TRP A 310 8.81 0.59 -14.28
C TRP A 310 8.96 -0.88 -14.70
N VAL A 311 7.88 -1.48 -15.20
CA VAL A 311 7.89 -2.82 -15.80
C VAL A 311 7.59 -2.79 -17.29
N TYR A 312 7.89 -3.88 -17.99
CA TYR A 312 7.77 -4.00 -19.44
C TYR A 312 6.34 -3.82 -19.95
N ASN A 313 5.35 -4.42 -19.26
CA ASN A 313 4.01 -4.62 -19.80
C ASN A 313 3.25 -3.29 -20.03
N ALA A 314 2.38 -3.29 -21.03
CA ALA A 314 1.41 -2.22 -21.29
C ALA A 314 0.07 -2.47 -20.58
N THR A 315 -0.75 -1.43 -20.44
CA THR A 315 -2.19 -1.56 -20.17
C THR A 315 -2.96 -0.50 -20.97
N GLY A 316 -3.61 -0.91 -22.06
CA GLY A 316 -4.08 0.04 -23.08
C GLY A 316 -2.91 0.84 -23.66
N THR A 317 -2.99 2.18 -23.61
CA THR A 317 -1.93 3.10 -24.08
C THR A 317 -0.85 3.39 -23.04
N ASP A 318 -1.06 2.92 -21.81
CA ASP A 318 -0.22 3.25 -20.66
C ASP A 318 0.71 2.08 -20.30
N ARG A 319 1.53 2.29 -19.26
CA ARG A 319 2.50 1.32 -18.74
C ARG A 319 2.23 1.04 -17.28
N LEU A 320 2.90 0.02 -16.76
CA LEU A 320 2.79 -0.36 -15.36
C LEU A 320 4.02 0.06 -14.57
N ALA A 321 3.79 0.58 -13.37
CA ALA A 321 4.80 0.77 -12.34
C ALA A 321 4.36 0.04 -11.05
N LEU A 322 5.30 -0.53 -10.31
CA LEU A 322 5.01 -1.40 -9.15
C LEU A 322 5.83 -0.99 -7.92
N GLY A 323 5.51 -1.55 -6.75
CA GLY A 323 6.27 -1.35 -5.50
C GLY A 323 5.84 -0.16 -4.65
N GLY A 324 5.35 0.91 -5.30
CA GLY A 324 5.08 2.19 -4.64
C GLY A 324 6.36 2.92 -4.25
N ALA A 325 6.28 4.24 -4.11
CA ALA A 325 7.41 5.11 -3.75
C ALA A 325 7.37 5.60 -2.30
N TRP A 326 8.41 6.33 -1.92
CA TRP A 326 8.62 6.86 -0.57
C TRP A 326 7.52 7.80 -0.07
N ASN A 327 6.81 8.51 -0.96
CA ASN A 327 5.65 9.34 -0.61
C ASN A 327 4.30 8.68 -0.95
N ASP A 328 4.33 7.42 -1.39
CA ASP A 328 3.13 6.62 -1.52
C ASP A 328 2.73 5.99 -0.19
N TYR A 329 1.55 5.41 -0.21
CA TYR A 329 1.03 4.60 0.88
C TYR A 329 1.45 3.15 0.71
N ALA A 330 1.68 2.47 1.83
CA ALA A 330 2.13 1.08 1.88
C ALA A 330 1.20 0.10 1.14
N SER A 331 -0.08 0.43 1.06
CA SER A 331 -1.11 -0.29 0.31
C SER A 331 -0.74 -0.44 -1.15
N LEU A 332 -0.05 0.52 -1.75
CA LEU A 332 0.36 0.48 -3.15
C LEU A 332 1.45 -0.55 -3.44
N TYR A 333 2.06 -1.17 -2.42
CA TYR A 333 3.05 -2.24 -2.64
C TYR A 333 2.49 -3.36 -3.53
N ALA A 334 1.24 -3.74 -3.31
CA ALA A 334 0.59 -4.82 -4.04
C ALA A 334 -0.24 -4.37 -5.26
N TYR A 335 -0.16 -3.11 -5.69
CA TYR A 335 -0.98 -2.58 -6.79
C TYR A 335 -0.15 -2.38 -8.06
N ALA A 336 -0.71 -2.79 -9.20
CA ALA A 336 -0.23 -2.36 -10.51
C ALA A 336 -0.66 -0.91 -10.74
N LEU A 337 0.30 0.02 -10.73
CA LEU A 337 0.01 1.42 -11.01
C LEU A 337 -0.04 1.60 -12.53
N ASN A 338 -1.19 2.01 -13.03
CA ASN A 338 -1.31 2.46 -14.42
C ASN A 338 -0.72 3.86 -14.58
N VAL A 339 0.33 4.01 -15.39
CA VAL A 339 1.07 5.28 -15.52
C VAL A 339 1.34 5.57 -17.01
N PRO A 340 1.09 6.81 -17.50
CA PRO A 340 1.45 7.20 -18.86
C PRO A 340 2.94 6.96 -19.14
N PRO A 341 3.33 6.47 -20.32
CA PRO A 341 4.72 6.10 -20.59
C PRO A 341 5.68 7.31 -20.57
N MET A 342 5.16 8.53 -20.75
CA MET A 342 5.89 9.80 -20.68
C MET A 342 5.96 10.38 -19.26
N ASP A 343 5.34 9.76 -18.26
CA ASP A 343 5.36 10.28 -16.89
C ASP A 343 6.78 10.22 -16.32
N ARG A 344 7.24 11.37 -15.82
CA ARG A 344 8.59 11.57 -15.26
C ARG A 344 8.49 12.08 -13.84
N SER A 345 7.51 11.60 -13.08
CA SER A 345 7.36 11.94 -11.67
C SER A 345 8.57 11.42 -10.89
N PRO A 346 9.08 12.15 -9.88
CA PRO A 346 10.30 11.80 -9.15
C PRO A 346 10.22 10.42 -8.46
N GLU A 347 9.02 9.90 -8.29
CA GLU A 347 8.72 8.57 -7.75
C GLU A 347 9.04 7.43 -8.71
N ASN A 348 9.13 7.68 -10.01
CA ASN A 348 9.30 6.61 -11.00
C ASN A 348 10.79 6.36 -11.30
N GLY A 349 11.24 5.15 -10.99
CA GLY A 349 12.58 4.65 -11.28
C GLY A 349 12.52 3.26 -11.92
N LEU A 350 13.56 2.46 -11.70
CA LEU A 350 13.66 1.13 -12.30
C LEU A 350 14.59 0.18 -11.53
N ARG A 351 14.32 -1.10 -11.76
CA ARG A 351 15.19 -2.23 -11.44
C ARG A 351 15.37 -3.06 -12.71
N LEU A 352 16.52 -3.71 -12.84
CA LEU A 352 16.85 -4.53 -14.01
C LEU A 352 16.85 -6.01 -13.69
N MET A 353 16.38 -6.80 -14.66
CA MET A 353 16.49 -8.26 -14.67
C MET A 353 17.27 -8.78 -15.86
N GLN A 354 17.62 -10.06 -15.81
CA GLN A 354 18.28 -10.79 -16.88
C GLN A 354 17.77 -12.25 -16.89
N LEU A 355 17.43 -12.75 -18.08
CA LEU A 355 17.13 -14.17 -18.26
C LEU A 355 18.41 -15.01 -18.16
N LEU A 356 18.34 -16.17 -17.51
CA LEU A 356 19.49 -17.07 -17.41
C LEU A 356 19.80 -17.71 -18.78
N PRO A 357 21.07 -18.02 -19.09
CA PRO A 357 21.45 -18.68 -20.34
C PRO A 357 20.63 -19.95 -20.62
N GLY A 358 20.10 -20.06 -21.84
CA GLY A 358 19.28 -21.21 -22.26
C GLY A 358 17.82 -21.19 -21.78
N THR A 359 17.39 -20.13 -21.09
CA THR A 359 15.99 -19.93 -20.72
C THR A 359 15.16 -19.54 -21.95
N PRO A 360 14.10 -20.29 -22.31
CA PRO A 360 13.24 -19.89 -23.42
C PRO A 360 12.47 -18.62 -23.07
N VAL A 361 12.38 -17.69 -24.03
CA VAL A 361 11.53 -16.50 -23.89
C VAL A 361 10.08 -16.95 -23.92
N ASN A 362 9.35 -16.68 -22.85
CA ASN A 362 7.90 -16.85 -22.80
C ASN A 362 7.23 -15.52 -23.18
N GLU A 363 6.85 -15.38 -24.45
CA GLU A 363 6.24 -14.15 -24.99
C GLU A 363 4.98 -13.73 -24.22
N ALA A 364 4.21 -14.68 -23.68
CA ALA A 364 3.01 -14.40 -22.90
C ALA A 364 3.29 -13.55 -21.65
N LEU A 365 4.51 -13.56 -21.11
CA LEU A 365 4.89 -12.72 -19.96
C LEU A 365 5.06 -11.24 -20.34
N TYR A 366 5.21 -10.94 -21.63
CA TYR A 366 5.48 -9.59 -22.15
C TYR A 366 4.23 -8.93 -22.74
N GLU A 367 3.15 -9.69 -22.92
CA GLU A 367 1.88 -9.21 -23.46
C GLU A 367 1.27 -8.08 -22.61
N PRO A 368 0.47 -7.19 -23.22
CA PRO A 368 -0.31 -6.21 -22.49
C PRO A 368 -1.21 -6.85 -21.43
N ILE A 369 -1.31 -6.19 -20.27
CA ILE A 369 -2.15 -6.60 -19.17
C ILE A 369 -3.47 -5.83 -19.20
N GLN A 370 -4.58 -6.56 -19.19
CA GLN A 370 -5.89 -5.97 -18.95
C GLN A 370 -6.08 -5.79 -17.44
N LEU A 371 -6.06 -4.53 -17.00
CA LEU A 371 -6.50 -4.17 -15.65
C LEU A 371 -8.02 -4.09 -15.63
N LEU A 372 -8.64 -4.42 -14.50
CA LEU A 372 -10.08 -4.28 -14.30
C LEU A 372 -10.47 -2.79 -14.33
N ARG A 373 -11.41 -2.41 -15.19
CA ARG A 373 -11.86 -1.02 -15.36
C ARG A 373 -13.38 -0.90 -15.21
N TRP A 374 -13.87 0.28 -14.81
CA TRP A 374 -15.30 0.52 -14.54
C TRP A 374 -16.17 0.63 -15.79
N ASP A 375 -15.59 0.99 -16.93
CA ASP A 375 -16.24 0.95 -18.25
C ASP A 375 -16.68 -0.47 -18.65
N GLU A 376 -16.16 -1.50 -17.97
CA GLU A 376 -16.63 -2.89 -18.07
C GLU A 376 -17.85 -3.21 -17.18
N LEU A 377 -18.41 -2.22 -16.44
CA LEU A 377 -19.68 -2.34 -15.69
C LEU A 377 -20.85 -1.51 -16.29
N PRO A 378 -21.22 -1.66 -17.58
CA PRO A 378 -22.40 -0.98 -18.11
C PRO A 378 -23.68 -1.48 -17.44
N GLY A 379 -24.42 -0.58 -16.78
CA GLY A 379 -25.82 -0.82 -16.36
C GLY A 379 -26.13 -0.82 -14.86
N ARG A 380 -25.14 -0.57 -13.98
CA ARG A 380 -25.39 -0.51 -12.52
C ARG A 380 -26.05 0.82 -12.13
N LYS A 381 -27.29 0.76 -11.61
CA LYS A 381 -28.05 1.94 -11.17
C LYS A 381 -28.23 1.94 -9.65
N PRO A 382 -28.22 3.12 -8.99
CA PRO A 382 -28.60 3.23 -7.59
C PRO A 382 -29.98 2.61 -7.34
N VAL A 383 -30.19 2.08 -6.15
CA VAL A 383 -31.54 1.69 -5.70
C VAL A 383 -32.50 2.89 -5.75
N ASN A 384 -33.79 2.59 -5.95
CA ASN A 384 -34.83 3.61 -5.96
C ASN A 384 -35.06 4.19 -4.54
N ASN A 385 -35.88 5.25 -4.43
CA ASN A 385 -36.08 5.94 -3.14
C ASN A 385 -36.75 5.06 -2.08
N GLU A 386 -37.72 4.22 -2.44
CA GLU A 386 -38.38 3.31 -1.50
C GLU A 386 -37.40 2.28 -0.94
N GLN A 387 -36.60 1.67 -1.80
CA GLN A 387 -35.54 0.73 -1.43
C GLN A 387 -34.47 1.41 -0.55
N PHE A 388 -34.08 2.65 -0.89
CA PHE A 388 -33.14 3.40 -0.08
C PHE A 388 -33.68 3.69 1.32
N GLU A 389 -34.96 4.09 1.44
CA GLU A 389 -35.56 4.31 2.77
C GLU A 389 -35.59 3.04 3.60
N MET A 390 -35.89 1.88 3.00
CA MET A 390 -35.79 0.59 3.69
C MET A 390 -34.38 0.27 4.18
N MET A 391 -33.35 0.61 3.39
CA MET A 391 -31.95 0.50 3.81
C MET A 391 -31.63 1.49 4.93
N ARG A 392 -32.06 2.75 4.81
CA ARG A 392 -31.81 3.83 5.77
C ARG A 392 -32.39 3.51 7.15
N LEU A 393 -33.54 2.83 7.21
CA LEU A 393 -34.15 2.40 8.47
C LEU A 393 -33.24 1.50 9.31
N GLN A 394 -32.33 0.74 8.69
CA GLN A 394 -31.39 -0.11 9.44
C GLN A 394 -30.36 0.71 10.22
N PHE A 395 -30.13 1.97 9.86
CA PHE A 395 -29.21 2.89 10.54
C PHE A 395 -29.90 3.69 11.67
N THR A 396 -31.17 3.43 11.98
CA THR A 396 -31.90 4.20 12.99
C THR A 396 -31.53 3.87 14.44
N THR A 397 -30.76 2.80 14.66
CA THR A 397 -30.30 2.42 16.00
C THR A 397 -29.06 3.22 16.37
N SER A 398 -29.26 4.34 17.08
CA SER A 398 -28.17 5.05 17.77
C SER A 398 -27.49 4.15 18.80
N ARG A 399 -26.19 4.36 19.02
CA ARG A 399 -25.44 3.69 20.10
C ARG A 399 -25.83 4.20 21.50
N GLY A 400 -26.51 5.35 21.56
CA GLY A 400 -26.91 6.00 22.81
C GLY A 400 -25.74 6.70 23.50
N GLN A 401 -25.96 7.13 24.74
CA GLN A 401 -24.93 7.81 25.53
C GLN A 401 -23.92 6.80 26.09
N PRO A 402 -22.61 7.13 26.11
CA PRO A 402 -21.59 6.26 26.69
C PRO A 402 -21.82 6.12 28.19
N LEU A 403 -21.57 4.91 28.71
CA LEU A 403 -21.59 4.60 30.15
C LEU A 403 -20.50 5.36 30.90
N LYS A 404 -19.35 5.57 30.24
CA LYS A 404 -18.21 6.31 30.77
C LYS A 404 -17.44 6.94 29.62
N THR A 405 -16.92 8.14 29.87
CA THR A 405 -16.01 8.83 28.96
C THR A 405 -14.69 9.09 29.70
N THR A 406 -13.58 8.71 29.08
CA THR A 406 -12.23 8.98 29.58
C THR A 406 -11.49 9.85 28.58
N VAL A 407 -10.87 10.93 29.04
CA VAL A 407 -10.10 11.87 28.21
C VAL A 407 -8.69 11.97 28.77
N GLU A 408 -7.69 11.85 27.90
CA GLU A 408 -6.27 11.93 28.24
C GLU A 408 -5.56 12.81 27.22
N GLN A 409 -4.80 13.82 27.66
CA GLN A 409 -3.91 14.56 26.77
C GLN A 409 -2.69 13.68 26.46
N VAL A 410 -2.52 13.30 25.19
CA VAL A 410 -1.48 12.36 24.75
C VAL A 410 -0.30 13.04 24.06
N GLN A 411 -0.50 14.24 23.50
CA GLN A 411 0.57 15.02 22.87
C GLN A 411 0.36 16.52 23.04
N GLU A 412 1.47 17.25 23.08
CA GLU A 412 1.49 18.72 23.11
C GLU A 412 2.64 19.26 22.26
N THR A 413 2.33 20.26 21.43
CA THR A 413 3.33 20.99 20.63
C THR A 413 3.21 22.49 20.90
N SER A 414 4.06 23.30 20.26
CA SER A 414 3.91 24.76 20.30
C SER A 414 2.65 25.26 19.58
N ARG A 415 2.02 24.45 18.72
CA ARG A 415 0.90 24.87 17.87
C ARG A 415 -0.44 24.21 18.21
N TRP A 416 -0.43 23.04 18.84
CA TRP A 416 -1.64 22.27 19.11
C TRP A 416 -1.46 21.30 20.28
N THR A 417 -2.56 20.83 20.85
CA THR A 417 -2.63 19.70 21.79
C THR A 417 -3.42 18.55 21.15
N ALA A 418 -3.18 17.32 21.58
CA ALA A 418 -4.00 16.18 21.18
C ALA A 418 -4.49 15.38 22.38
N GLU A 419 -5.76 15.01 22.31
CA GLU A 419 -6.45 14.24 23.32
C GLU A 419 -6.85 12.88 22.75
N ARG A 420 -6.69 11.84 23.56
CA ARG A 420 -7.28 10.52 23.34
C ARG A 420 -8.56 10.44 24.16
N VAL A 421 -9.68 10.16 23.50
CA VAL A 421 -10.99 10.00 24.12
C VAL A 421 -11.42 8.55 23.97
N VAL A 422 -11.82 7.94 25.08
CA VAL A 422 -12.39 6.59 25.12
C VAL A 422 -13.83 6.70 25.59
N LEU A 423 -14.75 6.27 24.74
CA LEU A 423 -16.18 6.18 25.00
C LEU A 423 -16.51 4.71 25.29
N ASP A 424 -16.89 4.41 26.53
CA ASP A 424 -17.28 3.07 26.98
C ASP A 424 -18.78 2.87 26.77
N PHE A 425 -19.16 1.90 25.94
CA PHE A 425 -20.55 1.48 25.74
C PHE A 425 -20.78 0.07 26.32
N ALA A 426 -22.05 -0.34 26.40
CA ALA A 426 -22.40 -1.69 26.86
C ALA A 426 -21.88 -2.79 25.92
N ASP A 427 -21.70 -2.47 24.64
CA ASP A 427 -21.29 -3.40 23.57
C ASP A 427 -19.82 -3.29 23.17
N GLY A 428 -19.04 -2.39 23.78
CA GLY A 428 -17.63 -2.20 23.49
C GLY A 428 -17.14 -0.78 23.70
N GLN A 429 -15.91 -0.52 23.30
CA GLN A 429 -15.30 0.81 23.36
C GLN A 429 -15.25 1.45 21.98
N GLN A 430 -15.34 2.78 21.95
CA GLN A 430 -14.93 3.58 20.82
C GLN A 430 -13.82 4.52 21.24
N VAL A 431 -12.75 4.55 20.45
CA VAL A 431 -11.62 5.47 20.65
C VAL A 431 -11.68 6.52 19.55
N LEU A 432 -11.43 7.77 19.92
CA LEU A 432 -11.17 8.86 18.98
C LEU A 432 -10.04 9.75 19.48
N TYR A 433 -9.34 10.38 18.56
CA TYR A 433 -8.36 11.41 18.86
C TYR A 433 -8.88 12.78 18.43
N ILE A 434 -8.64 13.80 19.24
CA ILE A 434 -9.00 15.18 18.92
C ILE A 434 -7.74 16.02 18.99
N VAL A 435 -7.37 16.63 17.86
CA VAL A 435 -6.23 17.55 17.77
C VAL A 435 -6.75 18.98 17.73
N LEU A 436 -6.36 19.78 18.71
CA LEU A 436 -6.87 21.12 18.98
C LEU A 436 -5.77 22.16 18.73
N PRO A 437 -5.99 23.15 17.84
CA PRO A 437 -5.06 24.24 17.67
C PRO A 437 -5.00 25.11 18.94
N LYS A 438 -3.79 25.58 19.29
CA LYS A 438 -3.59 26.51 20.41
C LYS A 438 -4.00 27.92 20.01
N GLY A 439 -4.54 28.69 20.96
CA GLY A 439 -4.84 30.11 20.79
C GLY A 439 -6.24 30.42 20.26
N ALA A 440 -7.12 29.42 20.15
CA ALA A 440 -8.52 29.63 19.77
C ALA A 440 -9.25 30.51 20.80
N GLN A 441 -9.92 31.57 20.31
CA GLN A 441 -10.67 32.51 21.16
C GLN A 441 -12.18 32.23 21.17
N GLU A 442 -12.67 31.52 20.17
CA GLU A 442 -14.06 31.09 20.02
C GLU A 442 -14.15 29.55 20.05
N ARG A 443 -15.38 29.02 20.08
CA ARG A 443 -15.60 27.59 19.89
C ARG A 443 -15.11 27.16 18.50
N LEU A 444 -14.33 26.09 18.45
CA LEU A 444 -13.71 25.56 17.25
C LEU A 444 -14.75 24.89 16.35
N GLN A 445 -14.57 25.09 15.05
CA GLN A 445 -15.18 24.24 14.03
C GLN A 445 -14.46 22.88 14.06
N ALA A 446 -15.19 21.79 13.82
CA ALA A 446 -14.62 20.45 13.83
C ALA A 446 -14.64 19.83 12.43
N VAL A 447 -13.59 19.08 12.10
CA VAL A 447 -13.52 18.26 10.88
C VAL A 447 -13.26 16.82 11.27
N VAL A 448 -14.24 15.95 11.02
CA VAL A 448 -14.14 14.51 11.24
C VAL A 448 -13.38 13.88 10.07
N TYR A 449 -12.39 13.04 10.38
CA TYR A 449 -11.50 12.44 9.40
C TYR A 449 -11.83 10.97 9.13
N ALA A 450 -12.04 10.64 7.86
CA ALA A 450 -12.17 9.27 7.35
C ALA A 450 -10.91 8.87 6.56
N PRO A 451 -10.10 7.91 7.06
CA PRO A 451 -8.76 7.63 6.55
C PRO A 451 -8.70 6.85 5.21
N PRO A 452 -7.55 6.85 4.51
CA PRO A 452 -7.26 5.94 3.40
C PRO A 452 -7.09 4.49 3.87
N GLY A 453 -7.09 3.54 2.91
CA GLY A 453 -7.23 2.11 3.21
C GLY A 453 -6.09 1.47 4.00
N ASP A 454 -4.92 2.12 4.09
CA ASP A 454 -3.76 1.64 4.84
C ASP A 454 -3.99 1.45 6.34
N CYS A 455 -4.96 2.19 6.91
CA CYS A 455 -5.37 1.99 8.30
C CYS A 455 -6.08 0.65 8.51
N CYS A 456 -6.52 0.00 7.43
CA CYS A 456 -7.23 -1.27 7.43
C CYS A 456 -6.33 -2.46 7.03
N ILE A 457 -5.05 -2.23 6.72
CA ILE A 457 -4.11 -3.28 6.32
C ILE A 457 -3.39 -3.78 7.56
N GLY A 458 -3.87 -4.92 8.08
CA GLY A 458 -3.33 -5.55 9.27
C GLY A 458 -3.60 -4.76 10.55
N TRP A 459 -3.26 -5.36 11.67
CA TRP A 459 -3.41 -4.73 12.98
C TRP A 459 -2.37 -3.61 13.14
N ARG A 460 -2.81 -2.43 13.59
CA ARG A 460 -1.95 -1.29 13.95
C ARG A 460 -2.39 -0.73 15.29
N PRO A 461 -1.46 -0.21 16.12
CA PRO A 461 -1.84 0.41 17.38
C PRO A 461 -2.58 1.73 17.13
N ASN A 462 -3.49 2.08 18.04
CA ASN A 462 -4.33 3.26 17.88
C ASN A 462 -3.55 4.58 18.03
N ASP A 463 -2.40 4.57 18.71
CA ASP A 463 -1.57 5.76 18.94
C ASP A 463 -0.88 6.28 17.66
N GLU A 464 -0.74 5.44 16.64
CA GLU A 464 -0.30 5.83 15.29
C GLU A 464 -1.32 6.71 14.55
N ALA A 465 -2.58 6.82 15.01
CA ALA A 465 -3.66 7.46 14.25
C ALA A 465 -3.39 8.94 13.93
N ILE A 466 -2.78 9.69 14.84
CA ILE A 466 -2.43 11.10 14.64
C ILE A 466 -1.36 11.22 13.55
N ASP A 467 -0.25 10.49 13.67
CA ASP A 467 0.83 10.53 12.68
C ASP A 467 0.38 9.99 11.32
N PHE A 468 -0.53 9.02 11.31
CA PHE A 468 -1.16 8.53 10.10
C PHE A 468 -2.02 9.61 9.42
N ALA A 469 -2.85 10.34 10.17
CA ALA A 469 -3.64 11.44 9.63
C ALA A 469 -2.76 12.59 9.09
N ARG A 470 -1.64 12.89 9.76
CA ARG A 470 -0.67 13.91 9.32
C ARG A 470 0.03 13.57 8.01
N ARG A 471 0.33 12.29 7.78
CA ARG A 471 0.85 11.81 6.49
C ARG A 471 -0.20 11.88 5.37
N ALA A 472 -1.48 11.90 5.74
CA ALA A 472 -2.63 11.85 4.86
C ALA A 472 -3.34 13.21 4.68
N PRO A 473 -2.54 14.24 4.35
CA PRO A 473 -2.77 15.69 4.52
C PRO A 473 -3.84 16.22 5.50
N ALA A 474 -4.26 15.48 6.52
CA ALA A 474 -5.32 15.93 7.42
C ALA A 474 -4.83 17.00 8.40
N ASP A 475 -3.52 17.19 8.55
CA ASP A 475 -2.91 18.22 9.39
C ASP A 475 -3.23 19.65 8.93
N ILE A 476 -3.56 19.84 7.65
CA ILE A 476 -4.11 21.07 7.08
C ILE A 476 -5.30 21.59 7.89
N VAL A 477 -6.15 20.69 8.41
CA VAL A 477 -7.29 21.06 9.26
C VAL A 477 -6.83 21.83 10.49
N VAL A 478 -5.87 21.28 11.24
CA VAL A 478 -5.35 21.89 12.46
C VAL A 478 -4.61 23.18 12.14
N MET A 479 -3.83 23.20 11.06
CA MET A 479 -3.13 24.42 10.60
C MET A 479 -4.10 25.52 10.16
N SER A 480 -5.32 25.16 9.75
CA SER A 480 -6.37 26.12 9.43
C SER A 480 -7.09 26.69 10.66
N GLY A 481 -6.71 26.31 11.89
CA GLY A 481 -7.38 26.76 13.11
C GLY A 481 -8.67 26.01 13.43
N ARG A 482 -8.81 24.76 12.96
CA ARG A 482 -9.97 23.90 13.23
C ARG A 482 -9.56 22.67 14.04
N ALA A 483 -10.51 22.10 14.79
CA ALA A 483 -10.29 20.83 15.47
C ALA A 483 -10.30 19.69 14.45
N LEU A 484 -9.27 18.85 14.45
CA LEU A 484 -9.24 17.59 13.70
C LEU A 484 -9.71 16.45 14.60
N VAL A 485 -10.74 15.73 14.17
CA VAL A 485 -11.36 14.64 14.93
C VAL A 485 -11.14 13.33 14.19
N ILE A 486 -10.44 12.38 14.80
CA ILE A 486 -10.02 11.12 14.20
C ILE A 486 -10.67 9.97 14.98
N PRO A 487 -11.91 9.57 14.64
CA PRO A 487 -12.48 8.35 15.21
C PRO A 487 -11.72 7.13 14.67
N ILE A 488 -11.51 6.14 15.55
CA ILE A 488 -11.05 4.82 15.14
C ILE A 488 -12.25 4.06 14.60
N TRP A 489 -12.45 4.13 13.30
CA TRP A 489 -13.55 3.49 12.58
C TRP A 489 -13.50 1.96 12.70
N GLU A 490 -14.65 1.30 12.67
CA GLU A 490 -14.73 -0.15 12.53
C GLU A 490 -13.87 -0.67 11.39
N ASN A 491 -13.16 -1.77 11.63
CA ASN A 491 -12.18 -2.35 10.71
C ASN A 491 -11.00 -1.42 10.36
N SER A 492 -10.55 -0.59 11.30
CA SER A 492 -9.31 0.20 11.20
C SER A 492 -8.46 0.12 12.47
N PHE A 493 -7.14 0.31 12.34
CA PHE A 493 -6.17 0.26 13.44
C PHE A 493 -6.33 -0.99 14.32
N GLU A 494 -6.59 -0.83 15.62
CA GLU A 494 -6.74 -1.97 16.54
C GLU A 494 -8.07 -2.71 16.34
N ARG A 495 -9.03 -2.11 15.62
CA ARG A 495 -10.34 -2.68 15.29
C ARG A 495 -10.36 -3.49 13.98
N VAL A 496 -9.21 -3.71 13.33
CA VAL A 496 -9.16 -4.63 12.18
C VAL A 496 -9.51 -6.04 12.65
N GLU A 497 -10.57 -6.64 12.08
CA GLU A 497 -10.97 -8.01 12.39
C GLU A 497 -9.80 -8.95 12.05
N ARG A 498 -9.33 -9.72 13.05
CA ARG A 498 -8.29 -10.77 12.87
C ARG A 498 -8.87 -12.10 12.40
N ASP A 499 -10.14 -12.13 12.01
CA ASP A 499 -10.87 -13.36 11.78
C ASP A 499 -10.33 -14.15 10.57
N PRO A 500 -10.45 -15.50 10.61
CA PRO A 500 -10.04 -16.36 9.50
C PRO A 500 -10.76 -15.98 8.20
N PRO A 501 -10.21 -16.33 7.03
CA PRO A 501 -10.83 -16.00 5.74
C PRO A 501 -12.30 -16.43 5.74
N VAL A 502 -13.16 -15.47 5.37
CA VAL A 502 -14.61 -15.65 5.30
C VAL A 502 -14.92 -16.88 4.44
N ARG A 503 -15.73 -17.80 4.97
CA ARG A 503 -15.91 -19.15 4.39
C ARG A 503 -17.09 -19.23 3.44
N SER A 504 -17.94 -18.20 3.39
CA SER A 504 -19.12 -18.14 2.52
C SER A 504 -19.52 -16.73 2.09
N VAL A 505 -20.35 -16.67 1.04
CA VAL A 505 -20.97 -15.42 0.57
C VAL A 505 -21.87 -14.81 1.66
N ALA A 506 -22.61 -15.63 2.41
CA ALA A 506 -23.53 -15.17 3.46
C ALA A 506 -22.79 -14.48 4.62
N GLU A 507 -21.68 -15.06 5.10
CA GLU A 507 -20.84 -14.44 6.12
C GLU A 507 -20.22 -13.12 5.63
N THR A 508 -19.83 -13.07 4.35
CA THR A 508 -19.27 -11.86 3.74
C THR A 508 -20.32 -10.75 3.68
N GLN A 509 -21.56 -11.11 3.34
CA GLN A 509 -22.70 -10.19 3.31
C GLN A 509 -23.05 -9.64 4.70
N ASP A 510 -23.11 -10.49 5.72
CA ASP A 510 -23.38 -10.04 7.08
C ASP A 510 -22.28 -9.13 7.61
N ARG A 511 -21.00 -9.46 7.38
CA ARG A 511 -19.87 -8.60 7.73
C ARG A 511 -19.97 -7.23 7.05
N ASP A 512 -20.20 -7.21 5.74
CA ASP A 512 -20.32 -5.95 4.98
C ASP A 512 -21.50 -5.09 5.48
N ARG A 513 -22.62 -5.73 5.86
CA ARG A 513 -23.77 -5.08 6.49
C ARG A 513 -23.42 -4.50 7.86
N ARG A 514 -22.83 -5.31 8.75
CA ARG A 514 -22.42 -4.89 10.12
C ARG A 514 -21.44 -3.72 10.06
N MET A 515 -20.44 -3.79 9.19
CA MET A 515 -19.42 -2.75 9.09
C MET A 515 -20.01 -1.40 8.64
N ALA A 516 -20.94 -1.39 7.68
CA ALA A 516 -21.63 -0.16 7.28
C ALA A 516 -22.42 0.47 8.44
N LEU A 517 -23.11 -0.36 9.24
CA LEU A 517 -23.81 0.09 10.45
C LEU A 517 -22.85 0.65 11.49
N SER A 518 -21.74 -0.05 11.76
CA SER A 518 -20.74 0.37 12.73
C SER A 518 -20.08 1.69 12.34
N TRP A 519 -19.81 1.94 11.05
CA TRP A 519 -19.31 3.24 10.62
C TRP A 519 -20.29 4.38 10.92
N TYR A 520 -21.58 4.18 10.67
CA TYR A 520 -22.57 5.18 11.06
C TYR A 520 -22.60 5.39 12.58
N GLN A 521 -22.60 4.31 13.37
CA GLN A 521 -22.59 4.39 14.83
C GLN A 521 -21.33 5.06 15.38
N ASP A 522 -20.18 4.82 14.77
CA ASP A 522 -18.92 5.47 15.13
C ASP A 522 -19.01 6.98 14.87
N LEU A 523 -19.59 7.41 13.74
CA LEU A 523 -19.81 8.83 13.47
C LEU A 523 -20.84 9.43 14.45
N ASP A 524 -21.97 8.75 14.67
CA ASP A 524 -23.05 9.19 15.56
C ASP A 524 -22.51 9.47 16.97
N ALA A 525 -21.84 8.50 17.57
CA ALA A 525 -21.22 8.63 18.89
C ALA A 525 -20.10 9.69 18.94
N THR A 526 -19.35 9.87 17.85
CA THR A 526 -18.37 10.95 17.74
C THR A 526 -19.04 12.31 17.82
N LEU A 527 -20.11 12.52 17.05
CA LEU A 527 -20.85 13.78 17.00
C LEU A 527 -21.57 14.06 18.32
N ASP A 528 -22.18 13.04 18.94
CA ASP A 528 -22.77 13.13 20.27
C ASP A 528 -21.74 13.60 21.31
N TYR A 529 -20.52 13.04 21.29
CA TYR A 529 -19.46 13.49 22.19
C TYR A 529 -19.05 14.94 21.90
N LEU A 530 -18.91 15.34 20.63
CA LEU A 530 -18.56 16.73 20.26
C LEU A 530 -19.63 17.73 20.73
N GLU A 531 -20.92 17.34 20.77
CA GLU A 531 -22.00 18.18 21.31
C GLU A 531 -21.85 18.44 22.82
N THR A 532 -21.16 17.56 23.56
CA THR A 532 -20.89 17.76 25.00
C THR A 532 -19.74 18.73 25.27
N ARG A 533 -18.92 19.04 24.26
CA ARG A 533 -17.74 19.87 24.42
C ARG A 533 -18.06 21.36 24.42
N SER A 534 -17.50 22.08 25.40
CA SER A 534 -17.72 23.52 25.55
C SER A 534 -16.89 24.38 24.58
N ASP A 535 -15.83 23.81 24.02
CA ASP A 535 -14.87 24.44 23.12
C ASP A 535 -15.06 24.06 21.64
N ILE A 536 -16.03 23.20 21.30
CA ILE A 536 -16.43 22.86 19.93
C ILE A 536 -17.80 23.48 19.61
N ASP A 537 -18.00 23.99 18.39
CA ASP A 537 -19.33 24.37 17.89
C ASP A 537 -19.94 23.19 17.10
N PRO A 538 -20.90 22.44 17.68
CA PRO A 538 -21.47 21.26 17.04
C PRO A 538 -22.31 21.59 15.79
N ARG A 539 -22.60 22.87 15.52
CA ARG A 539 -23.31 23.29 14.31
C ARG A 539 -22.38 23.50 13.12
N ARG A 540 -21.06 23.47 13.34
CA ARG A 540 -20.02 23.74 12.33
C ARG A 540 -19.07 22.55 12.22
N VAL A 541 -19.63 21.43 11.80
CA VAL A 541 -18.89 20.17 11.60
C VAL A 541 -18.83 19.84 10.12
N ALA A 542 -17.63 19.52 9.62
CA ALA A 542 -17.41 18.97 8.29
C ALA A 542 -16.81 17.56 8.38
N LEU A 543 -16.80 16.85 7.25
CA LEU A 543 -16.14 15.55 7.11
C LEU A 543 -15.08 15.62 6.00
N LEU A 544 -13.83 15.30 6.34
CA LEU A 544 -12.75 15.13 5.36
C LEU A 544 -12.47 13.65 5.22
N ALA A 545 -12.55 13.15 3.99
CA ALA A 545 -12.37 11.74 3.68
C ALA A 545 -11.31 11.56 2.60
N MET A 546 -10.47 10.54 2.75
CA MET A 546 -9.40 10.28 1.79
C MET A 546 -9.43 8.84 1.28
N SER A 547 -9.25 8.64 -0.03
CA SER A 547 -9.18 7.32 -0.69
C SER A 547 -10.30 6.36 -0.23
N TYR A 548 -9.99 5.32 0.55
CA TYR A 548 -10.96 4.37 1.11
C TYR A 548 -12.07 5.08 1.91
N GLY A 549 -11.72 6.04 2.75
CA GLY A 549 -12.68 6.84 3.50
C GLY A 549 -13.61 7.63 2.58
N ALA A 550 -13.09 8.24 1.52
CA ALA A 550 -13.89 8.99 0.53
C ALA A 550 -14.78 8.06 -0.31
N THR A 551 -14.30 6.85 -0.58
CA THR A 551 -14.95 5.89 -1.48
C THR A 551 -16.01 5.05 -0.78
N THR A 552 -15.83 4.74 0.51
CA THR A 552 -16.64 3.74 1.21
C THR A 552 -17.36 4.31 2.44
N ILE A 553 -16.62 4.93 3.36
CA ILE A 553 -17.18 5.43 4.63
C ILE A 553 -18.05 6.67 4.38
N ALA A 554 -17.47 7.70 3.78
CA ALA A 554 -18.10 9.00 3.62
C ALA A 554 -19.42 8.96 2.84
N PRO A 555 -19.55 8.22 1.71
CA PRO A 555 -20.82 8.19 0.99
C PRO A 555 -21.97 7.67 1.84
N ILE A 556 -21.72 6.62 2.62
CA ILE A 556 -22.73 5.98 3.48
C ILE A 556 -23.14 6.94 4.59
N VAL A 557 -22.18 7.43 5.37
CA VAL A 557 -22.50 8.22 6.57
C VAL A 557 -23.09 9.59 6.21
N LEU A 558 -22.62 10.24 5.14
CA LEU A 558 -23.12 11.57 4.73
C LEU A 558 -24.52 11.55 4.12
N ALA A 559 -24.95 10.41 3.59
CA ALA A 559 -26.32 10.25 3.09
C ALA A 559 -27.35 10.05 4.21
N ILE A 560 -26.90 9.82 5.45
CA ILE A 560 -27.75 9.47 6.59
C ILE A 560 -27.65 10.54 7.70
N GLU A 561 -26.44 11.02 8.00
CA GLU A 561 -26.15 11.96 9.08
C GLU A 561 -26.35 13.42 8.64
N GLY A 562 -27.29 14.12 9.28
CA GLY A 562 -27.66 15.51 8.95
C GLY A 562 -26.86 16.60 9.68
N ARG A 563 -26.02 16.23 10.67
CA ARG A 563 -25.21 17.19 11.44
C ARG A 563 -23.98 17.68 10.68
N ILE A 564 -23.47 16.93 9.71
CA ILE A 564 -22.36 17.35 8.85
C ILE A 564 -22.82 18.41 7.85
N LYS A 565 -22.08 19.51 7.73
CA LYS A 565 -22.46 20.69 6.92
C LYS A 565 -21.68 20.86 5.62
N ALA A 566 -20.51 20.23 5.50
CA ALA A 566 -19.72 20.19 4.27
C ALA A 566 -18.83 18.95 4.28
N ALA A 567 -18.44 18.50 3.09
CA ALA A 567 -17.48 17.42 2.94
C ALA A 567 -16.34 17.74 1.97
N VAL A 568 -15.20 17.10 2.22
CA VAL A 568 -14.01 17.14 1.36
C VAL A 568 -13.60 15.70 1.06
N PHE A 569 -13.62 15.31 -0.21
CA PHE A 569 -13.17 14.01 -0.70
C PHE A 569 -11.82 14.18 -1.38
N ILE A 570 -10.76 13.59 -0.83
CA ILE A 570 -9.41 13.58 -1.42
C ILE A 570 -9.17 12.19 -2.00
N SER A 571 -8.79 12.13 -3.28
CA SER A 571 -8.57 10.86 -4.00
C SER A 571 -9.77 9.92 -3.91
N GLY A 572 -11.00 10.44 -4.00
CA GLY A 572 -12.21 9.61 -4.03
C GLY A 572 -12.51 9.06 -5.42
N GLY A 573 -13.14 7.90 -5.49
CA GLY A 573 -13.69 7.34 -6.73
C GLY A 573 -14.63 6.16 -6.46
N LEU A 574 -15.21 5.61 -7.52
CA LEU A 574 -15.98 4.37 -7.45
C LEU A 574 -15.14 3.16 -7.91
N ARG A 575 -15.20 2.05 -7.19
CA ARG A 575 -14.45 0.83 -7.52
C ARG A 575 -15.19 -0.04 -8.54
N PRO A 576 -14.53 -0.59 -9.57
CA PRO A 576 -15.17 -1.34 -10.67
C PRO A 576 -15.75 -2.71 -10.28
N GLU A 577 -16.00 -2.95 -9.00
CA GLU A 577 -16.51 -4.21 -8.46
C GLU A 577 -17.69 -3.90 -7.52
N PRO A 578 -18.82 -4.60 -7.63
CA PRO A 578 -19.91 -4.44 -6.69
C PRO A 578 -19.47 -4.96 -5.31
N PRO A 579 -19.84 -4.29 -4.20
CA PRO A 579 -19.63 -4.88 -2.90
C PRO A 579 -20.51 -6.12 -2.75
N THR A 580 -20.14 -6.98 -1.80
CA THR A 580 -20.91 -8.19 -1.51
C THR A 580 -22.34 -7.89 -1.05
N HIS A 581 -22.57 -6.72 -0.42
CA HIS A 581 -23.84 -6.32 0.17
C HIS A 581 -24.28 -4.89 -0.22
N PRO A 582 -25.56 -4.65 -0.56
CA PRO A 582 -26.05 -3.32 -0.98
C PRO A 582 -25.87 -2.18 0.03
N MET A 583 -25.88 -2.49 1.35
CA MET A 583 -25.64 -1.46 2.39
C MET A 583 -24.20 -0.97 2.46
N ARG A 584 -23.25 -1.66 1.83
CA ARG A 584 -21.86 -1.23 1.72
C ARG A 584 -21.58 -0.55 0.38
N ASP A 585 -22.61 -0.36 -0.45
CA ASP A 585 -22.45 0.11 -1.82
C ASP A 585 -22.60 1.63 -1.95
N PRO A 586 -21.50 2.38 -2.15
CA PRO A 586 -21.56 3.84 -2.22
C PRO A 586 -22.47 4.35 -3.35
N LEU A 587 -22.69 3.56 -4.40
CA LEU A 587 -23.61 3.88 -5.50
C LEU A 587 -25.03 4.19 -5.00
N ASN A 588 -25.48 3.52 -3.93
CA ASN A 588 -26.81 3.70 -3.37
C ASN A 588 -26.95 5.00 -2.56
N TYR A 589 -25.83 5.55 -2.07
CA TYR A 589 -25.81 6.68 -1.14
C TYR A 589 -25.42 8.00 -1.80
N LEU A 590 -24.50 7.99 -2.79
CA LEU A 590 -24.04 9.21 -3.47
C LEU A 590 -25.17 10.13 -3.96
N PRO A 591 -26.27 9.64 -4.58
CA PRO A 591 -27.36 10.51 -5.02
C PRO A 591 -28.16 11.15 -3.88
N ARG A 592 -27.96 10.72 -2.63
CA ARG A 592 -28.66 11.22 -1.44
C ARG A 592 -27.82 12.20 -0.64
N ILE A 593 -26.54 12.35 -0.96
CA ILE A 593 -25.67 13.37 -0.36
C ILE A 593 -26.06 14.71 -0.99
N THR A 594 -26.63 15.60 -0.19
CA THR A 594 -27.14 16.91 -0.65
C THR A 594 -26.35 18.10 -0.09
N ILE A 595 -25.46 17.86 0.86
CA ILE A 595 -24.57 18.88 1.42
C ILE A 595 -23.47 19.27 0.42
N PRO A 596 -22.80 20.42 0.60
CA PRO A 596 -21.67 20.81 -0.22
C PRO A 596 -20.50 19.81 -0.19
N VAL A 597 -19.96 19.45 -1.37
CA VAL A 597 -18.83 18.52 -1.52
C VAL A 597 -17.71 19.09 -2.39
N LEU A 598 -16.52 19.21 -1.84
CA LEU A 598 -15.28 19.40 -2.60
C LEU A 598 -14.66 18.05 -2.89
N MET A 599 -14.35 17.77 -4.15
CA MET A 599 -13.66 16.56 -4.57
C MET A 599 -12.30 16.93 -5.20
N ILE A 600 -11.22 16.48 -4.59
CA ILE A 600 -9.84 16.72 -5.03
C ILE A 600 -9.25 15.40 -5.51
N ASN A 601 -8.68 15.38 -6.71
CA ASN A 601 -8.08 14.18 -7.29
C ASN A 601 -6.80 14.50 -8.06
N GLY A 602 -5.83 13.59 -8.03
CA GLY A 602 -4.68 13.64 -8.94
C GLY A 602 -5.07 13.30 -10.38
N ARG A 603 -4.57 14.04 -11.37
CA ARG A 603 -4.79 13.79 -12.80
C ARG A 603 -4.32 12.39 -13.17
N TYR A 604 -3.23 11.95 -12.55
CA TYR A 604 -2.58 10.66 -12.76
C TYR A 604 -3.02 9.62 -11.72
N ASP A 605 -4.15 9.82 -11.05
CA ASP A 605 -4.70 8.88 -10.07
C ASP A 605 -4.98 7.52 -10.71
N GLN A 606 -4.12 6.56 -10.39
CA GLN A 606 -4.10 5.20 -10.88
C GLN A 606 -5.06 4.26 -10.12
N VAL A 607 -5.55 4.69 -8.94
CA VAL A 607 -6.53 3.91 -8.18
C VAL A 607 -7.94 4.25 -8.66
N PHE A 608 -8.19 5.54 -8.91
CA PHE A 608 -9.46 6.07 -9.39
C PHE A 608 -9.27 6.93 -10.64
N GLY A 609 -9.06 6.26 -11.77
CA GLY A 609 -8.98 6.89 -13.10
C GLY A 609 -10.15 7.82 -13.40
N TYR A 610 -9.93 8.86 -14.22
CA TYR A 610 -10.93 9.91 -14.45
C TYR A 610 -12.26 9.37 -14.98
N ASP A 611 -12.26 8.86 -16.21
CA ASP A 611 -13.47 8.34 -16.85
C ASP A 611 -13.92 7.03 -16.22
N SER A 612 -12.99 6.23 -15.72
CA SER A 612 -13.26 4.90 -15.16
C SER A 612 -13.61 4.92 -13.66
N SER A 613 -13.80 6.06 -12.99
CA SER A 613 -14.08 6.03 -11.55
C SER A 613 -14.58 7.35 -11.00
N ARG A 614 -13.69 8.34 -10.88
CA ARG A 614 -13.97 9.57 -10.11
C ARG A 614 -14.97 10.49 -10.80
N LYS A 615 -15.01 10.52 -12.14
CA LYS A 615 -16.04 11.25 -12.89
C LYS A 615 -17.44 10.73 -12.54
N HIS A 616 -17.62 9.41 -12.53
CA HIS A 616 -18.90 8.79 -12.17
C HIS A 616 -19.30 9.07 -10.72
N MET A 617 -18.36 8.99 -9.79
CA MET A 617 -18.63 9.35 -8.39
C MET A 617 -19.13 10.79 -8.27
N TYR A 618 -18.43 11.75 -8.90
CA TYR A 618 -18.77 13.16 -8.87
C TYR A 618 -20.13 13.46 -9.53
N ASP A 619 -20.41 12.82 -10.67
CA ASP A 619 -21.67 12.97 -11.40
C ASP A 619 -22.86 12.42 -10.60
N LEU A 620 -22.65 11.33 -9.84
CA LEU A 620 -23.68 10.70 -9.01
C LEU A 620 -24.00 11.44 -7.72
N LEU A 621 -23.16 12.39 -7.28
CA LEU A 621 -23.45 13.20 -6.09
C LEU A 621 -24.77 13.97 -6.26
N GLY A 622 -25.70 13.76 -5.33
CA GLY A 622 -26.96 14.49 -5.22
C GLY A 622 -26.78 15.98 -4.86
N THR A 623 -25.56 16.38 -4.53
CA THR A 623 -25.19 17.76 -4.21
C THR A 623 -25.48 18.69 -5.40
N PRO A 624 -26.15 19.83 -5.17
CA PRO A 624 -26.39 20.82 -6.22
C PRO A 624 -25.10 21.23 -6.93
N ALA A 625 -25.15 21.48 -8.24
CA ALA A 625 -23.97 21.84 -9.03
C ALA A 625 -23.26 23.10 -8.52
N THR A 626 -23.97 24.02 -7.86
CA THR A 626 -23.42 25.21 -7.21
C THR A 626 -22.63 24.89 -5.94
N ASP A 627 -22.89 23.74 -5.33
CA ASP A 627 -22.34 23.32 -4.03
C ASP A 627 -21.41 22.10 -4.16
N LYS A 628 -21.08 21.67 -5.38
CA LYS A 628 -20.02 20.67 -5.62
C LYS A 628 -18.94 21.16 -6.56
N LYS A 629 -17.68 20.91 -6.22
CA LYS A 629 -16.52 21.29 -7.04
C LYS A 629 -15.55 20.13 -7.16
N GLN A 630 -15.05 19.86 -8.37
CA GLN A 630 -13.94 18.93 -8.59
C GLN A 630 -12.67 19.70 -8.93
N VAL A 631 -11.55 19.40 -8.27
CA VAL A 631 -10.24 20.04 -8.50
C VAL A 631 -9.20 19.00 -8.89
N PRO A 632 -8.66 19.06 -10.12
CA PRO A 632 -7.57 18.20 -10.54
C PRO A 632 -6.20 18.76 -10.11
N TYR A 633 -5.30 17.88 -9.71
CA TYR A 633 -3.90 18.18 -9.39
C TYR A 633 -2.96 17.38 -10.28
N GLU A 634 -1.78 17.91 -10.63
CA GLU A 634 -0.77 17.18 -11.43
C GLU A 634 0.02 16.18 -10.56
N VAL A 635 -0.69 15.23 -9.94
CA VAL A 635 -0.16 14.18 -9.05
C VAL A 635 -0.89 12.85 -9.29
N GLY A 636 -0.38 11.77 -8.70
CA GLY A 636 -1.01 10.44 -8.70
C GLY A 636 -2.16 10.33 -7.68
N HIS A 637 -2.39 9.12 -7.16
CA HIS A 637 -3.41 8.90 -6.12
C HIS A 637 -3.12 9.66 -4.81
N PHE A 638 -1.89 10.10 -4.59
CA PHE A 638 -1.41 10.70 -3.34
C PHE A 638 -0.41 11.87 -3.59
N ALA A 639 0.23 12.36 -2.52
CA ALA A 639 1.30 13.37 -2.58
C ALA A 639 0.88 14.75 -3.14
N TYR A 640 -0.29 15.25 -2.73
CA TYR A 640 -0.77 16.58 -3.12
C TYR A 640 0.16 17.71 -2.62
N PRO A 641 0.40 18.77 -3.42
CA PRO A 641 1.16 19.94 -2.99
C PRO A 641 0.52 20.61 -1.77
N PRO A 642 1.18 20.62 -0.59
CA PRO A 642 0.52 20.96 0.68
C PRO A 642 -0.13 22.35 0.70
N ASN A 643 0.53 23.37 0.15
CA ASN A 643 0.01 24.74 0.16
C ASN A 643 -1.22 24.92 -0.74
N SER A 644 -1.20 24.29 -1.91
CA SER A 644 -2.34 24.34 -2.84
C SER A 644 -3.52 23.58 -2.26
N LEU A 645 -3.26 22.39 -1.71
CA LEU A 645 -4.28 21.60 -1.04
C LEU A 645 -4.88 22.37 0.15
N ALA A 646 -4.04 23.01 0.97
CA ALA A 646 -4.49 23.81 2.09
C ALA A 646 -5.37 24.99 1.67
N LYS A 647 -5.02 25.66 0.56
CA LYS A 647 -5.82 26.74 -0.01
C LYS A 647 -7.22 26.25 -0.42
N ASP A 648 -7.30 25.14 -1.16
CA ASP A 648 -8.59 24.65 -1.66
C ASP A 648 -9.46 24.07 -0.54
N VAL A 649 -8.87 23.26 0.36
CA VAL A 649 -9.58 22.68 1.51
C VAL A 649 -10.01 23.78 2.49
N GLY A 650 -9.08 24.67 2.85
CA GLY A 650 -9.36 25.79 3.77
C GLY A 650 -10.43 26.73 3.22
N GLY A 651 -10.31 27.15 1.96
CA GLY A 651 -11.29 28.03 1.33
C GLY A 651 -12.69 27.40 1.21
N TRP A 652 -12.77 26.10 0.98
CA TRP A 652 -14.06 25.38 0.98
C TRP A 652 -14.70 25.34 2.36
N LEU A 653 -13.91 25.00 3.39
CA LEU A 653 -14.39 25.00 4.78
C LEU A 653 -14.78 26.40 5.24
N ASP A 654 -14.03 27.44 4.88
CA ASP A 654 -14.36 28.83 5.19
C ASP A 654 -15.70 29.25 4.56
N THR A 655 -15.96 28.81 3.33
CA THR A 655 -17.20 29.13 2.60
C THR A 655 -18.43 28.49 3.26
N HIS A 656 -18.32 27.25 3.73
CA HIS A 656 -19.48 26.48 4.18
C HIS A 656 -19.64 26.37 5.71
N LEU A 657 -18.57 26.52 6.49
CA LEU A 657 -18.61 26.58 7.95
C LEU A 657 -18.43 28.00 8.50
N GLY A 658 -17.98 28.94 7.67
CA GLY A 658 -17.48 30.26 8.07
C GLY A 658 -15.97 30.25 8.30
N PRO A 659 -15.33 31.42 8.36
CA PRO A 659 -13.89 31.53 8.62
C PRO A 659 -13.54 30.95 10.00
N SER A 660 -12.42 30.25 10.09
CA SER A 660 -11.78 29.93 11.37
C SER A 660 -11.25 31.22 12.01
N ARG A 661 -11.36 31.33 13.33
CA ARG A 661 -10.97 32.53 14.10
C ARG A 661 -10.05 32.16 15.25
#